data_AF-A0A232ETP3-F1
#
_entry.id   AF-A0A232ETP3-F1
#
_cell.length_a   1.000
_cell.length_b   1.000
_cell.length_c   1.000
_cell.angle_alpha   90.00
_cell.angle_beta   90.00
_cell.angle_gamma   90.00
#
_symmetry.space_group_name_H-M   'P 1'
#
loop_
_entity.id
_entity.type
_entity.pdbx_description
1 polymer ?
#
loop_
_entity_poly.entity_id
_entity_poly.type
_entity_poly.pdbx_seq_one_letter_code
_entity_poly.pdbx_strand_id
1 'polypeptide(L)'
;MDVTNKVAIVTGGLGGIGFSTVQHLLRHKAQYVAVLDLPQNNSPHVVDGLKTLEEEFGKGKFGYYHVDVANAESFAAVYAKVVEHKGYVDILVNNAAVAKDTEIDLTIDVNLKAVIKGTLHAIEQMGVHKNYKGGVVVNIASFLGLVNRPAAPVYNATKHGVVSFVRSMKEHNKFFGVRIVCICPGMTQTHLIGVDTWRKTMLDFVPTEAIEDAFSIHLQKPDNVASAIVEIIKKGNEGDVWVAHNDELPFAVGEITDSYITLSQSRFHKSRTSNVIFLHYNHFVFWISSKMNIIDKVAIVTGGLGGIGFSTVQHLLREKVQYVAIFDLPEYDSPHVVEGLKKLDEEFGRGNFGYYHVDVANTESFIAAYAKVVEHKGYVDILVNNAAVADEKDIDLTINVNLTAVIKGALHAVEQMGVHKNHKGGVVVNIASFLGLVNRPLAPVYNASKHGVVSFVRSMKQHNKTLGVRVVCICPGMTRTNMVGLDTFRKTMFDFVPTEMIKEALNVQLQTPDNVASAIVEIIKKGDEGDVWVAQNDEPPFAVEEINDVEKMRIPRSNWWSKRYWFVAIFDLVVEEHEEVVNALKQLEQKFAAQRFGYYCCDVTNFKKFIACYDEVYTTSGAVDILVNNAGVFEEHDQDLTVAVNFTSVIHCTMHAIERMGTHKGGKGGVIVNLGSICALISLSTIPVYSATKGALAFFVRSTKDYNEKYGVRIVCLCPGMTKTKMTHAARDAKSYCLDFVPQKFVDQHISMHLQDPNSVASAVVEIAEKGKSGDIWLQCCDQPPVDWENKKAYVAIFDLLVAESDVVRAAFKTLEQEFDKVRFGYYHCDVVNHEEFIAQYNDVTNSIRNVDILVNNAGICNENDPDLTIAVNITAVIKCTMYAVERMGTHRLGKGGIVVNIGSIFGLTNIPTIPVYNATKHAVVSFVRSLKEHNENLGMRIVCLCPGMTKTSMTTAHNPRDILLDFIPQNIIEDHLELYLQDPNNVAAAIVEIVKRGKGGDVWLVQNDEPPFNTKDVTEVEELRTEF
;
A
#
# COMPACT_ATOMS: atom_id res chain seq x y z
N MET A 1 -5.77 0.76 27.10
CA MET A 1 -6.48 0.76 28.40
C MET A 1 -6.85 -0.67 28.74
N ASP A 2 -6.65 -1.15 29.99
CA ASP A 2 -7.21 -2.45 30.39
C ASP A 2 -8.73 -2.35 30.60
N VAL A 3 -9.48 -3.37 30.18
CA VAL A 3 -10.95 -3.45 30.25
C VAL A 3 -11.43 -3.90 31.63
N THR A 4 -10.56 -4.55 32.41
CA THR A 4 -10.90 -4.99 33.77
C THR A 4 -11.41 -3.83 34.62
N ASN A 5 -12.55 -4.03 35.28
CA ASN A 5 -13.21 -3.05 36.16
C ASN A 5 -13.59 -1.73 35.48
N LYS A 6 -13.84 -1.75 34.16
CA LYS A 6 -14.30 -0.57 33.39
C LYS A 6 -15.81 -0.51 33.23
N VAL A 7 -16.35 0.71 33.14
CA VAL A 7 -17.75 0.96 32.80
C VAL A 7 -17.85 1.32 31.32
N ALA A 8 -18.63 0.56 30.57
CA ALA A 8 -18.78 0.75 29.13
C ALA A 8 -20.23 1.05 28.73
N ILE A 9 -20.41 1.87 27.70
CA ILE A 9 -21.68 2.08 26.97
C ILE A 9 -21.53 1.49 25.57
N VAL A 10 -22.49 0.67 25.14
CA VAL A 10 -22.55 0.12 23.78
C VAL A 10 -23.91 0.44 23.17
N THR A 11 -23.94 1.22 22.08
CA THR A 11 -25.17 1.53 21.33
C THR A 11 -25.52 0.43 20.32
N GLY A 12 -26.79 0.15 20.09
CA GLY A 12 -27.21 -1.03 19.30
C GLY A 12 -26.73 -2.34 19.92
N GLY A 13 -26.69 -2.40 21.25
CA GLY A 13 -25.97 -3.43 22.01
C GLY A 13 -26.67 -4.80 22.08
N LEU A 14 -27.86 -4.98 21.50
CA LEU A 14 -28.57 -6.26 21.47
C LEU A 14 -28.60 -6.92 20.07
N GLY A 15 -27.96 -6.31 19.07
CA GLY A 15 -27.86 -6.86 17.71
C GLY A 15 -26.43 -7.04 17.24
N GLY A 16 -26.17 -8.13 16.51
CA GLY A 16 -24.95 -8.34 15.71
C GLY A 16 -23.64 -8.02 16.46
N ILE A 17 -22.84 -7.09 15.89
CA ILE A 17 -21.55 -6.66 16.44
C ILE A 17 -21.70 -6.08 17.86
N GLY A 18 -22.77 -5.32 18.12
CA GLY A 18 -23.01 -4.71 19.43
C GLY A 18 -23.20 -5.75 20.52
N PHE A 19 -24.04 -6.77 20.27
CA PHE A 19 -24.27 -7.85 21.23
C PHE A 19 -23.00 -8.64 21.54
N SER A 20 -22.26 -9.03 20.50
CA SER A 20 -20.96 -9.69 20.70
C SER A 20 -19.98 -8.79 21.45
N THR A 21 -19.98 -7.48 21.22
CA THR A 21 -19.13 -6.52 21.95
C THR A 21 -19.48 -6.46 23.43
N VAL A 22 -20.77 -6.46 23.78
CA VAL A 22 -21.23 -6.53 25.17
C VAL A 22 -20.72 -7.80 25.85
N GLN A 23 -20.88 -8.96 25.21
CA GLN A 23 -20.37 -10.24 25.74
C GLN A 23 -18.85 -10.21 25.93
N HIS A 24 -18.11 -9.70 24.94
CA HIS A 24 -16.64 -9.62 25.00
C HIS A 24 -16.16 -8.69 26.11
N LEU A 25 -16.78 -7.52 26.31
CA LEU A 25 -16.44 -6.62 27.42
C LEU A 25 -16.68 -7.28 28.78
N LEU A 26 -17.81 -7.99 28.95
CA LEU A 26 -18.13 -8.71 30.18
C LEU A 26 -17.20 -9.91 30.44
N ARG A 27 -16.86 -10.70 29.41
CA ARG A 27 -15.85 -11.78 29.48
C ARG A 27 -14.47 -11.25 29.87
N HIS A 28 -14.15 -10.03 29.43
CA HIS A 28 -12.94 -9.31 29.82
C HIS A 28 -13.08 -8.53 31.15
N LYS A 29 -14.04 -8.92 31.98
CA LYS A 29 -14.21 -8.44 33.36
C LYS A 29 -14.47 -6.93 33.45
N ALA A 30 -15.15 -6.34 32.45
CA ALA A 30 -15.75 -5.02 32.63
C ALA A 30 -16.62 -5.02 33.90
N GLN A 31 -16.57 -3.92 34.66
CA GLN A 31 -17.37 -3.77 35.87
C GLN A 31 -18.86 -3.73 35.53
N TYR A 32 -19.20 -3.00 34.47
CA TYR A 32 -20.57 -2.79 34.04
C TYR A 32 -20.63 -2.45 32.55
N VAL A 33 -21.62 -2.99 31.84
CA VAL A 33 -21.94 -2.60 30.46
C VAL A 33 -23.36 -2.07 30.37
N ALA A 34 -23.52 -0.80 30.04
CA ALA A 34 -24.79 -0.20 29.66
C ALA A 34 -25.09 -0.52 28.20
N VAL A 35 -26.11 -1.34 28.00
CA VAL A 35 -26.59 -1.81 26.71
C VAL A 35 -27.68 -0.85 26.25
N LEU A 36 -27.37 -0.02 25.26
CA LEU A 36 -28.27 0.98 24.71
C LEU A 36 -28.86 0.44 23.41
N ASP A 37 -30.18 0.40 23.30
CA ASP A 37 -30.86 -0.01 22.07
C ASP A 37 -32.24 0.66 21.92
N LEU A 38 -32.83 0.56 20.74
CA LEU A 38 -34.16 1.09 20.48
C LEU A 38 -35.21 0.40 21.39
N PRO A 39 -36.30 1.11 21.76
CA PRO A 39 -37.36 0.54 22.60
C PRO A 39 -38.17 -0.52 21.83
N GLN A 40 -37.71 -1.77 21.87
CA GLN A 40 -38.37 -2.92 21.24
C GLN A 40 -38.59 -4.06 22.25
N ASN A 41 -39.27 -3.76 23.35
CA ASN A 41 -39.39 -4.63 24.54
C ASN A 41 -39.94 -6.05 24.29
N ASN A 42 -40.56 -6.31 23.13
CA ASN A 42 -41.12 -7.62 22.77
C ASN A 42 -40.42 -8.27 21.56
N SER A 43 -39.33 -7.68 21.04
CA SER A 43 -38.60 -8.28 19.92
C SER A 43 -37.81 -9.50 20.42
N PRO A 44 -37.88 -10.67 19.74
CA PRO A 44 -37.21 -11.89 20.19
C PRO A 44 -35.71 -11.68 20.48
N HIS A 45 -35.02 -10.93 19.63
CA HIS A 45 -33.59 -10.67 19.81
C HIS A 45 -33.27 -9.86 21.10
N VAL A 46 -34.16 -8.96 21.53
CA VAL A 46 -33.99 -8.20 22.78
C VAL A 46 -34.20 -9.11 23.98
N VAL A 47 -35.30 -9.85 23.99
CA VAL A 47 -35.66 -10.75 25.10
C VAL A 47 -34.62 -11.86 25.27
N ASP A 48 -34.24 -12.52 24.18
CA ASP A 48 -33.28 -13.62 24.17
C ASP A 48 -31.86 -13.11 24.47
N GLY A 49 -31.49 -11.94 23.95
CA GLY A 49 -30.21 -11.31 24.25
C GLY A 49 -30.04 -10.96 25.72
N LEU A 50 -31.04 -10.32 26.33
CA LEU A 50 -31.02 -9.98 27.76
C LEU A 50 -31.01 -11.23 28.64
N LYS A 51 -31.80 -12.24 28.30
CA LYS A 51 -31.81 -13.54 28.99
C LYS A 51 -30.42 -14.20 28.92
N THR A 52 -29.81 -14.22 27.74
CA THR A 52 -28.47 -14.77 27.53
C THR A 52 -27.42 -14.05 28.38
N LEU A 53 -27.45 -12.72 28.43
CA LEU A 53 -26.52 -11.93 29.26
C LEU A 53 -26.73 -12.20 30.76
N GLU A 54 -27.97 -12.37 31.21
CA GLU A 54 -28.28 -12.70 32.60
C GLU A 54 -27.79 -14.11 32.97
N GLU A 55 -28.01 -15.10 32.09
CA GLU A 55 -27.57 -16.48 32.29
C GLU A 55 -26.04 -16.61 32.29
N GLU A 56 -25.34 -15.90 31.40
CA GLU A 56 -23.88 -16.00 31.25
C GLU A 56 -23.10 -15.17 32.29
N PHE A 57 -23.59 -13.98 32.66
CA PHE A 57 -22.83 -13.03 33.49
C PHE A 57 -23.49 -12.65 34.81
N GLY A 58 -24.76 -12.99 35.00
CA GLY A 58 -25.53 -12.68 36.19
C GLY A 58 -26.10 -11.25 36.24
N LYS A 59 -27.09 -11.06 37.13
CA LYS A 59 -27.73 -9.75 37.36
C LYS A 59 -26.73 -8.70 37.85
N GLY A 60 -26.89 -7.46 37.39
CA GLY A 60 -26.14 -6.30 37.86
C GLY A 60 -24.80 -6.05 37.15
N LYS A 61 -24.35 -6.96 36.27
CA LYS A 61 -23.18 -6.76 35.39
C LYS A 61 -23.46 -5.94 34.15
N PHE A 62 -24.72 -5.81 33.77
CA PHE A 62 -25.16 -4.97 32.66
C PHE A 62 -26.48 -4.30 33.01
N GLY A 63 -26.90 -3.33 32.20
CA GLY A 63 -28.27 -2.82 32.24
C GLY A 63 -28.72 -2.36 30.86
N TYR A 64 -30.00 -2.52 30.61
CA TYR A 64 -30.62 -2.18 29.34
C TYR A 64 -31.29 -0.81 29.43
N TYR A 65 -30.99 0.06 28.47
CA TYR A 65 -31.54 1.40 28.40
C TYR A 65 -32.11 1.67 27.01
N HIS A 66 -33.31 2.21 26.98
CA HIS A 66 -33.97 2.62 25.75
C HIS A 66 -33.44 3.95 25.27
N VAL A 67 -32.94 3.97 24.04
CA VAL A 67 -32.46 5.19 23.41
C VAL A 67 -32.65 5.10 21.90
N ASP A 68 -33.05 6.21 21.31
CA ASP A 68 -32.82 6.47 19.90
C ASP A 68 -31.58 7.35 19.79
N VAL A 69 -30.51 6.84 19.19
CA VAL A 69 -29.25 7.55 19.06
C VAL A 69 -29.33 8.75 18.12
N ALA A 70 -30.31 8.79 17.21
CA ALA A 70 -30.56 9.96 16.37
C ALA A 70 -31.07 11.15 17.21
N ASN A 71 -31.69 10.89 18.36
CA ASN A 71 -32.11 11.90 19.31
C ASN A 71 -30.99 12.18 20.34
N ALA A 72 -30.23 13.25 20.12
CA ALA A 72 -29.11 13.63 20.95
C ALA A 72 -29.49 13.90 22.43
N GLU A 73 -30.67 14.46 22.69
CA GLU A 73 -31.17 14.72 24.04
C GLU A 73 -31.49 13.41 24.77
N SER A 74 -32.14 12.48 24.07
CA SER A 74 -32.42 11.13 24.58
C SER A 74 -31.13 10.39 24.92
N PHE A 75 -30.13 10.44 24.03
CA PHE A 75 -28.81 9.87 24.27
C PHE A 75 -28.12 10.48 25.49
N ALA A 76 -28.07 11.82 25.58
CA ALA A 76 -27.47 12.52 26.72
C ALA A 76 -28.18 12.18 28.04
N ALA A 77 -29.51 12.10 28.05
CA ALA A 77 -30.30 11.74 29.23
C ALA A 77 -30.03 10.30 29.69
N VAL A 78 -29.91 9.35 28.76
CA VAL A 78 -29.54 7.96 29.09
C VAL A 78 -28.10 7.87 29.57
N TYR A 79 -27.17 8.56 28.91
CA TYR A 79 -25.77 8.62 29.32
C TYR A 79 -25.66 9.13 30.76
N ALA A 80 -26.38 10.22 31.09
CA ALA A 80 -26.41 10.79 32.44
C ALA A 80 -26.92 9.78 33.48
N LYS A 81 -27.94 8.96 33.16
CA LYS A 81 -28.42 7.88 34.04
C LYS A 81 -27.35 6.81 34.29
N VAL A 82 -26.55 6.48 33.28
CA VAL A 82 -25.43 5.53 33.45
C VAL A 82 -24.36 6.11 34.37
N VAL A 83 -24.03 7.40 34.20
CA VAL A 83 -23.10 8.14 35.08
C VAL A 83 -23.66 8.24 36.50
N GLU A 84 -24.95 8.52 36.69
CA GLU A 84 -25.59 8.54 38.02
C GLU A 84 -25.49 7.17 38.70
N HIS A 85 -25.70 6.09 37.96
CA HIS A 85 -25.65 4.73 38.50
C HIS A 85 -24.23 4.25 38.83
N LYS A 86 -23.21 4.59 38.04
CA LYS A 86 -21.83 4.06 38.21
C LYS A 86 -20.79 5.09 38.63
N GLY A 87 -21.13 6.37 38.63
CA GLY A 87 -20.25 7.50 38.93
C GLY A 87 -19.35 7.93 37.76
N TYR A 88 -19.11 7.07 36.78
CA TYR A 88 -18.26 7.34 35.62
C TYR A 88 -18.56 6.40 34.45
N VAL A 89 -18.05 6.75 33.27
CA VAL A 89 -17.98 5.88 32.09
C VAL A 89 -16.54 5.94 31.57
N ASP A 90 -15.93 4.81 31.25
CA ASP A 90 -14.58 4.74 30.70
C ASP A 90 -14.56 4.51 29.18
N ILE A 91 -15.57 3.79 28.66
CA ILE A 91 -15.61 3.30 27.28
C ILE A 91 -16.96 3.64 26.65
N LEU A 92 -16.96 4.27 25.49
CA LEU A 92 -18.14 4.39 24.61
C LEU A 92 -17.87 3.64 23.31
N VAL A 93 -18.78 2.74 22.93
CA VAL A 93 -18.77 2.09 21.62
C VAL A 93 -19.98 2.60 20.83
N ASN A 94 -19.72 3.47 19.86
CA ASN A 94 -20.71 3.95 18.89
C ASN A 94 -20.89 2.89 17.80
N ASN A 95 -21.76 1.90 18.07
CA ASN A 95 -22.03 0.75 17.21
C ASN A 95 -23.35 0.83 16.44
N ALA A 96 -24.37 1.53 16.98
CA ALA A 96 -25.67 1.64 16.32
C ALA A 96 -25.53 2.16 14.87
N ALA A 97 -26.19 1.48 13.93
CA ALA A 97 -26.13 1.80 12.51
C ALA A 97 -27.37 1.27 11.78
N VAL A 98 -27.68 1.88 10.62
CA VAL A 98 -28.65 1.40 9.63
C VAL A 98 -28.02 1.37 8.23
N ALA A 99 -28.53 0.52 7.34
CA ALA A 99 -28.11 0.47 5.93
C ALA A 99 -29.36 0.63 5.06
N LYS A 100 -29.83 1.88 4.91
CA LYS A 100 -31.07 2.22 4.22
C LYS A 100 -30.92 3.47 3.37
N ASP A 101 -30.37 3.31 2.18
CA ASP A 101 -30.16 4.43 1.25
C ASP A 101 -31.48 5.06 0.76
N THR A 102 -32.60 4.32 0.82
CA THR A 102 -33.95 4.87 0.58
C THR A 102 -34.44 5.79 1.69
N GLU A 103 -33.88 5.67 2.91
CA GLU A 103 -34.17 6.51 4.08
C GLU A 103 -32.94 7.38 4.40
N ILE A 104 -32.63 8.35 3.52
CA ILE A 104 -31.39 9.14 3.53
C ILE A 104 -31.15 9.84 4.88
N ASP A 105 -32.17 10.56 5.40
CA ASP A 105 -32.04 11.29 6.67
C ASP A 105 -31.72 10.34 7.83
N LEU A 106 -32.48 9.25 7.95
CA LEU A 106 -32.27 8.25 9.00
C LEU A 106 -30.85 7.67 8.92
N THR A 107 -30.37 7.33 7.72
CA THR A 107 -29.03 6.78 7.53
C THR A 107 -27.95 7.78 7.94
N ILE A 108 -28.07 9.06 7.57
CA ILE A 108 -27.11 10.11 7.96
C ILE A 108 -27.18 10.41 9.45
N ASP A 109 -28.39 10.52 10.01
CA ASP A 109 -28.63 10.86 11.41
C ASP A 109 -28.05 9.79 12.35
N VAL A 110 -28.32 8.50 12.07
CA VAL A 110 -27.83 7.39 12.89
C VAL A 110 -26.35 7.11 12.63
N ASN A 111 -25.91 7.00 11.37
CA ASN A 111 -24.56 6.51 11.09
C ASN A 111 -23.47 7.57 11.23
N LEU A 112 -23.81 8.86 11.14
CA LEU A 112 -22.84 9.94 11.16
C LEU A 112 -23.10 10.94 12.29
N LYS A 113 -24.27 11.59 12.30
CA LYS A 113 -24.52 12.65 13.30
C LYS A 113 -24.52 12.11 14.72
N ALA A 114 -25.20 10.99 14.97
CA ALA A 114 -25.22 10.35 16.28
C ALA A 114 -23.82 9.91 16.73
N VAL A 115 -22.97 9.44 15.80
CA VAL A 115 -21.58 9.05 16.10
C VAL A 115 -20.73 10.25 16.49
N ILE A 116 -20.84 11.36 15.74
CA ILE A 116 -20.13 12.62 16.04
C ILE A 116 -20.61 13.17 17.38
N LYS A 117 -21.92 13.36 17.56
CA LYS A 117 -22.52 13.90 18.78
C LYS A 117 -22.23 13.01 20.00
N GLY A 118 -22.35 11.69 19.84
CA GLY A 118 -22.02 10.72 20.88
C GLY A 118 -20.56 10.77 21.29
N THR A 119 -19.64 10.92 20.32
CA THR A 119 -18.20 11.10 20.59
C THR A 119 -17.93 12.39 21.36
N LEU A 120 -18.48 13.52 20.91
CA LEU A 120 -18.28 14.82 21.56
C LEU A 120 -18.91 14.84 22.96
N HIS A 121 -20.08 14.23 23.14
CA HIS A 121 -20.70 14.07 24.44
C HIS A 121 -19.82 13.21 25.38
N ALA A 122 -19.23 12.11 24.89
CA ALA A 122 -18.29 11.33 25.67
C ALA A 122 -17.03 12.13 26.06
N ILE A 123 -16.52 12.99 25.18
CA ILE A 123 -15.40 13.88 25.54
C ILE A 123 -15.78 14.77 26.73
N GLU A 124 -16.95 15.38 26.73
CA GLU A 124 -17.42 16.23 27.84
C GLU A 124 -17.61 15.42 29.13
N GLN A 125 -18.03 14.15 29.05
CA GLN A 125 -18.34 13.30 30.21
C GLN A 125 -17.17 12.42 30.70
N MET A 126 -16.10 12.29 29.92
CA MET A 126 -14.91 11.48 30.26
C MET A 126 -13.63 12.33 30.35
N GLY A 127 -13.65 13.57 29.85
CA GLY A 127 -12.44 14.36 29.63
C GLY A 127 -11.79 14.91 30.90
N VAL A 128 -10.46 14.89 30.92
CA VAL A 128 -9.64 15.40 32.03
C VAL A 128 -9.82 16.91 32.24
N HIS A 129 -10.15 17.65 31.18
CA HIS A 129 -10.49 19.07 31.21
C HIS A 129 -11.76 19.39 32.03
N LYS A 130 -12.59 18.38 32.33
CA LYS A 130 -13.76 18.47 33.24
C LYS A 130 -13.52 17.73 34.56
N ASN A 131 -12.26 17.45 34.89
CA ASN A 131 -11.82 16.69 36.08
C ASN A 131 -12.21 15.20 36.08
N TYR A 132 -12.49 14.60 34.93
CA TYR A 132 -12.60 13.14 34.79
C TYR A 132 -11.24 12.48 34.51
N LYS A 133 -11.20 11.16 34.34
CA LYS A 133 -9.95 10.36 34.24
C LYS A 133 -9.48 10.10 32.80
N GLY A 134 -10.18 10.62 31.80
CA GLY A 134 -10.02 10.19 30.42
C GLY A 134 -10.82 8.91 30.12
N GLY A 135 -10.76 8.45 28.87
CA GLY A 135 -11.60 7.38 28.37
C GLY A 135 -11.17 6.83 27.00
N VAL A 136 -11.97 5.93 26.44
CA VAL A 136 -11.83 5.47 25.04
C VAL A 136 -13.19 5.52 24.34
N VAL A 137 -13.26 6.19 23.19
CA VAL A 137 -14.41 6.13 22.29
C VAL A 137 -14.03 5.29 21.07
N VAL A 138 -14.80 4.22 20.82
CA VAL A 138 -14.68 3.38 19.63
C VAL A 138 -15.84 3.68 18.69
N ASN A 139 -15.53 4.24 17.53
CA ASN A 139 -16.49 4.52 16.47
C ASN A 139 -16.50 3.38 15.45
N ILE A 140 -17.66 2.79 15.18
CA ILE A 140 -17.79 1.72 14.18
C ILE A 140 -18.17 2.33 12.83
N ALA A 141 -17.19 2.37 11.93
CA ALA A 141 -17.38 2.73 10.54
C ALA A 141 -17.79 1.48 9.72
N SER A 142 -17.07 1.20 8.64
CA SER A 142 -17.23 0.02 7.79
C SER A 142 -15.99 -0.10 6.91
N PHE A 143 -15.72 -1.28 6.37
CA PHE A 143 -14.82 -1.44 5.23
C PHE A 143 -15.22 -0.51 4.06
N LEU A 144 -16.52 -0.29 3.89
CA LEU A 144 -17.12 0.68 2.99
C LEU A 144 -16.90 2.16 3.38
N GLY A 145 -16.23 2.42 4.49
CA GLY A 145 -15.69 3.73 4.87
C GLY A 145 -14.26 3.98 4.36
N LEU A 146 -13.65 2.98 3.71
CA LEU A 146 -12.29 3.04 3.15
C LEU A 146 -12.25 2.83 1.63
N VAL A 147 -13.25 2.13 1.08
CA VAL A 147 -13.38 1.86 -0.36
C VAL A 147 -14.80 2.18 -0.81
N ASN A 148 -14.98 2.53 -2.10
CA ASN A 148 -16.30 2.82 -2.65
C ASN A 148 -16.85 1.60 -3.40
N ARG A 149 -18.14 1.33 -3.17
CA ARG A 149 -18.91 0.29 -3.88
C ARG A 149 -20.24 0.88 -4.35
N PRO A 150 -20.69 0.55 -5.58
CA PRO A 150 -21.85 1.19 -6.18
C PRO A 150 -23.19 0.84 -5.52
N ALA A 151 -23.24 -0.24 -4.73
CA ALA A 151 -24.49 -0.78 -4.20
C ALA A 151 -25.14 0.07 -3.08
N ALA A 152 -24.38 0.90 -2.37
CA ALA A 152 -24.87 1.64 -1.20
C ALA A 152 -24.21 3.04 -1.08
N PRO A 153 -24.46 3.96 -2.02
CA PRO A 153 -23.82 5.28 -2.07
C PRO A 153 -24.05 6.16 -0.83
N VAL A 154 -25.23 6.14 -0.23
CA VAL A 154 -25.55 6.95 0.98
C VAL A 154 -24.87 6.34 2.21
N TYR A 155 -24.96 5.03 2.38
CA TYR A 155 -24.23 4.32 3.44
C TYR A 155 -22.71 4.55 3.35
N ASN A 156 -22.10 4.41 2.16
CA ASN A 156 -20.67 4.69 1.93
C ASN A 156 -20.30 6.10 2.39
N ALA A 157 -21.10 7.11 2.02
CA ALA A 157 -20.89 8.50 2.40
C ALA A 157 -20.83 8.68 3.92
N THR A 158 -21.77 8.08 4.66
CA THR A 158 -21.77 8.16 6.13
C THR A 158 -20.54 7.49 6.75
N LYS A 159 -20.12 6.33 6.23
CA LYS A 159 -18.99 5.57 6.79
C LYS A 159 -17.64 6.20 6.47
N HIS A 160 -17.47 6.82 5.30
CA HIS A 160 -16.31 7.67 5.01
C HIS A 160 -16.27 8.91 5.91
N GLY A 161 -17.44 9.50 6.19
CA GLY A 161 -17.56 10.60 7.15
C GLY A 161 -17.07 10.23 8.55
N VAL A 162 -17.44 9.04 9.07
CA VAL A 162 -16.96 8.55 10.38
C VAL A 162 -15.44 8.36 10.39
N VAL A 163 -14.87 7.75 9.36
CA VAL A 163 -13.41 7.55 9.25
C VAL A 163 -12.67 8.89 9.26
N SER A 164 -13.15 9.86 8.47
CA SER A 164 -12.55 11.19 8.40
C SER A 164 -12.70 11.96 9.72
N PHE A 165 -13.86 11.89 10.36
CA PHE A 165 -14.08 12.48 11.68
C PHE A 165 -13.04 12.00 12.68
N VAL A 166 -12.86 10.67 12.81
CA VAL A 166 -11.88 10.09 13.75
C VAL A 166 -10.46 10.49 13.40
N ARG A 167 -10.07 10.45 12.12
CA ARG A 167 -8.73 10.89 11.70
C ARG A 167 -8.48 12.36 12.00
N SER A 168 -9.49 13.21 11.86
CA SER A 168 -9.42 14.63 12.21
C SER A 168 -9.31 14.84 13.73
N MET A 169 -9.72 13.88 14.56
CA MET A 169 -9.55 13.97 16.01
C MET A 169 -8.14 13.68 16.51
N LYS A 170 -7.20 13.24 15.65
CA LYS A 170 -5.87 12.70 16.02
C LYS A 170 -5.03 13.59 16.96
N GLU A 171 -5.18 14.90 16.89
CA GLU A 171 -4.43 15.84 17.74
C GLU A 171 -5.15 16.25 19.03
N HIS A 172 -6.40 15.84 19.23
CA HIS A 172 -7.26 16.38 20.28
C HIS A 172 -7.12 15.68 21.63
N ASN A 173 -6.67 14.42 21.64
CA ASN A 173 -6.49 13.68 22.90
C ASN A 173 -5.54 14.39 23.88
N LYS A 174 -4.58 15.19 23.39
CA LYS A 174 -3.70 16.00 24.26
C LYS A 174 -4.46 17.03 25.10
N PHE A 175 -5.66 17.43 24.68
CA PHE A 175 -6.52 18.37 25.40
C PHE A 175 -7.50 17.68 26.35
N PHE A 176 -7.97 16.47 26.01
CA PHE A 176 -9.08 15.83 26.74
C PHE A 176 -8.71 14.55 27.50
N GLY A 177 -7.62 13.88 27.15
CA GLY A 177 -7.29 12.55 27.70
C GLY A 177 -8.28 11.45 27.31
N VAL A 178 -9.17 11.70 26.34
CA VAL A 178 -10.11 10.72 25.79
C VAL A 178 -9.60 10.27 24.44
N ARG A 179 -9.36 8.96 24.31
CA ARG A 179 -8.78 8.38 23.11
C ARG A 179 -9.88 8.00 22.11
N ILE A 180 -9.85 8.53 20.90
CA ILE A 180 -10.87 8.32 19.86
C ILE A 180 -10.28 7.43 18.77
N VAL A 181 -10.95 6.33 18.50
CA VAL A 181 -10.51 5.31 17.53
C VAL A 181 -11.65 4.83 16.66
N CYS A 182 -11.31 4.30 15.50
CA CYS A 182 -12.25 3.78 14.53
C CYS A 182 -11.95 2.32 14.22
N ILE A 183 -13.00 1.50 14.12
CA ILE A 183 -12.92 0.18 13.49
C ILE A 183 -13.78 0.17 12.22
N CYS A 184 -13.29 -0.49 11.18
CA CYS A 184 -13.90 -0.66 9.88
C CYS A 184 -14.15 -2.17 9.64
N PRO A 185 -15.29 -2.70 10.09
CA PRO A 185 -15.62 -4.10 9.85
C PRO A 185 -15.89 -4.36 8.37
N GLY A 186 -15.38 -5.47 7.84
CA GLY A 186 -15.85 -6.08 6.60
C GLY A 186 -17.28 -6.63 6.71
N MET A 187 -17.77 -7.29 5.66
CA MET A 187 -19.12 -7.86 5.66
C MET A 187 -19.29 -8.83 6.83
N THR A 188 -20.22 -8.51 7.74
CA THR A 188 -20.38 -9.18 9.03
C THR A 188 -21.82 -9.63 9.20
N GLN A 189 -22.03 -10.87 9.62
CA GLN A 189 -23.37 -11.46 9.81
C GLN A 189 -24.19 -10.67 10.83
N THR A 190 -25.01 -9.75 10.34
CA THR A 190 -25.87 -8.86 11.14
C THR A 190 -27.21 -8.70 10.44
N HIS A 191 -28.20 -8.13 11.13
CA HIS A 191 -29.51 -7.84 10.54
C HIS A 191 -29.49 -6.74 9.46
N LEU A 192 -28.38 -5.99 9.36
CA LEU A 192 -28.20 -4.93 8.36
C LEU A 192 -27.89 -5.46 6.95
N ILE A 193 -27.52 -6.74 6.86
CA ILE A 193 -26.97 -7.30 5.63
C ILE A 193 -27.79 -8.51 5.17
N GLY A 194 -28.05 -8.57 3.87
CA GLY A 194 -28.76 -9.66 3.20
C GLY A 194 -29.34 -9.19 1.88
N VAL A 195 -29.35 -10.06 0.86
CA VAL A 195 -29.81 -9.73 -0.50
C VAL A 195 -31.25 -9.19 -0.47
N ASP A 196 -32.17 -9.87 0.21
CA ASP A 196 -33.57 -9.44 0.30
C ASP A 196 -33.74 -8.14 1.10
N THR A 197 -32.88 -7.89 2.08
CA THR A 197 -32.87 -6.65 2.85
C THR A 197 -32.41 -5.50 1.96
N TRP A 198 -31.30 -5.67 1.25
CA TRP A 198 -30.70 -4.63 0.41
C TRP A 198 -31.57 -4.32 -0.82
N ARG A 199 -32.24 -5.30 -1.41
CA ARG A 199 -33.25 -5.07 -2.47
C ARG A 199 -34.38 -4.12 -2.06
N LYS A 200 -34.68 -4.00 -0.76
CA LYS A 200 -35.76 -3.13 -0.24
C LYS A 200 -35.27 -1.79 0.30
N THR A 201 -33.96 -1.66 0.53
CA THR A 201 -33.38 -0.56 1.32
C THR A 201 -32.35 0.25 0.53
N MET A 202 -31.83 -0.27 -0.57
CA MET A 202 -30.95 0.44 -1.50
C MET A 202 -31.77 1.21 -2.55
N LEU A 203 -31.14 2.19 -3.20
CA LEU A 203 -31.80 3.05 -4.19
C LEU A 203 -32.30 2.24 -5.40
N ASP A 204 -33.47 2.61 -5.93
CA ASP A 204 -34.18 1.86 -6.99
C ASP A 204 -33.37 1.66 -8.28
N PHE A 205 -32.44 2.57 -8.59
CA PHE A 205 -31.58 2.45 -9.78
C PHE A 205 -30.37 1.53 -9.59
N VAL A 206 -30.11 1.04 -8.38
CA VAL A 206 -29.03 0.09 -8.13
C VAL A 206 -29.39 -1.25 -8.77
N PRO A 207 -28.58 -1.78 -9.71
CA PRO A 207 -28.88 -3.06 -10.34
C PRO A 207 -28.92 -4.21 -9.33
N THR A 208 -29.81 -5.19 -9.56
CA THR A 208 -29.93 -6.34 -8.64
C THR A 208 -28.63 -7.15 -8.61
N GLU A 209 -27.94 -7.24 -9.75
CA GLU A 209 -26.65 -7.90 -9.91
C GLU A 209 -25.59 -7.24 -9.02
N ALA A 210 -25.58 -5.91 -8.91
CA ALA A 210 -24.65 -5.18 -8.05
C ALA A 210 -24.90 -5.48 -6.55
N ILE A 211 -26.15 -5.74 -6.16
CA ILE A 211 -26.49 -6.19 -4.81
C ILE A 211 -26.02 -7.63 -4.61
N GLU A 212 -26.33 -8.54 -5.52
CA GLU A 212 -25.93 -9.95 -5.44
C GLU A 212 -24.40 -10.11 -5.38
N ASP A 213 -23.66 -9.38 -6.22
CA ASP A 213 -22.20 -9.34 -6.22
C ASP A 213 -21.64 -8.87 -4.87
N ALA A 214 -22.26 -7.88 -4.22
CA ALA A 214 -21.84 -7.39 -2.91
C ALA A 214 -21.96 -8.48 -1.81
N PHE A 215 -22.78 -9.50 -2.02
CA PHE A 215 -22.99 -10.63 -1.10
C PHE A 215 -22.27 -11.92 -1.51
N SER A 216 -21.52 -11.91 -2.62
CA SER A 216 -20.71 -13.05 -3.07
C SER A 216 -19.42 -13.26 -2.26
N ILE A 217 -19.10 -12.34 -1.34
CA ILE A 217 -17.88 -12.33 -0.53
C ILE A 217 -18.09 -12.94 0.86
N HIS A 218 -16.98 -13.30 1.51
CA HIS A 218 -16.99 -13.93 2.84
C HIS A 218 -17.70 -13.07 3.90
N LEU A 219 -18.66 -13.67 4.60
CA LEU A 219 -19.37 -13.06 5.73
C LEU A 219 -18.70 -13.46 7.05
N GLN A 220 -18.01 -12.52 7.68
CA GLN A 220 -17.32 -12.72 8.94
C GLN A 220 -18.30 -12.76 10.13
N LYS A 221 -17.87 -13.36 11.25
CA LYS A 221 -18.69 -13.43 12.47
C LYS A 221 -18.63 -12.13 13.27
N PRO A 222 -19.75 -11.68 13.90
CA PRO A 222 -19.75 -10.56 14.84
C PRO A 222 -18.72 -10.69 15.98
N ASP A 223 -18.47 -11.92 16.42
CA ASP A 223 -17.50 -12.24 17.48
C ASP A 223 -16.07 -11.77 17.16
N ASN A 224 -15.67 -11.87 15.89
CA ASN A 224 -14.35 -11.46 15.45
C ASN A 224 -14.20 -9.94 15.47
N VAL A 225 -15.25 -9.21 15.09
CA VAL A 225 -15.29 -7.75 15.19
C VAL A 225 -15.28 -7.31 16.66
N ALA A 226 -16.04 -7.99 17.52
CA ALA A 226 -16.08 -7.70 18.96
C ALA A 226 -14.72 -7.93 19.65
N SER A 227 -14.03 -9.02 19.30
CA SER A 227 -12.67 -9.29 19.75
C SER A 227 -11.71 -8.17 19.32
N ALA A 228 -11.82 -7.73 18.05
CA ALA A 228 -11.03 -6.63 17.54
C ALA A 228 -11.32 -5.30 18.25
N ILE A 229 -12.59 -5.02 18.61
CA ILE A 229 -12.95 -3.84 19.41
C ILE A 229 -12.24 -3.86 20.77
N VAL A 230 -12.24 -4.99 21.48
CA VAL A 230 -11.50 -5.14 22.74
C VAL A 230 -9.99 -4.93 22.54
N GLU A 231 -9.43 -5.45 21.45
CA GLU A 231 -8.03 -5.25 21.13
C GLU A 231 -7.69 -3.77 20.88
N ILE A 232 -8.53 -3.04 20.15
CA ILE A 232 -8.36 -1.61 19.86
C ILE A 232 -8.53 -0.75 21.12
N ILE A 233 -9.42 -1.12 22.05
CA ILE A 233 -9.53 -0.47 23.37
C ILE A 233 -8.22 -0.62 24.16
N LYS A 234 -7.57 -1.78 24.04
CA LYS A 234 -6.29 -2.06 24.70
C LYS A 234 -5.12 -1.34 24.04
N LYS A 235 -5.02 -1.40 22.71
CA LYS A 235 -3.79 -1.12 21.95
C LYS A 235 -3.84 0.04 20.96
N GLY A 236 -5.02 0.48 20.52
CA GLY A 236 -5.13 1.53 19.51
C GLY A 236 -4.50 2.85 19.99
N ASN A 237 -3.96 3.64 19.07
CA ASN A 237 -3.52 4.99 19.35
C ASN A 237 -4.62 5.99 19.01
N GLU A 238 -4.43 7.26 19.38
CA GLU A 238 -5.37 8.32 19.03
C GLU A 238 -5.52 8.47 17.51
N GLY A 239 -6.76 8.62 17.03
CA GLY A 239 -7.09 8.78 15.62
C GLY A 239 -6.81 7.56 14.75
N ASP A 240 -6.48 6.40 15.35
CA ASP A 240 -6.23 5.19 14.59
C ASP A 240 -7.52 4.64 13.97
N VAL A 241 -7.40 4.19 12.72
CA VAL A 241 -8.43 3.47 11.99
C VAL A 241 -7.95 2.03 11.79
N TRP A 242 -8.75 1.07 12.22
CA TRP A 242 -8.44 -0.35 12.14
C TRP A 242 -9.44 -1.07 11.25
N VAL A 243 -9.02 -2.16 10.61
CA VAL A 243 -9.85 -3.04 9.82
C VAL A 243 -9.96 -4.39 10.52
N ALA A 244 -11.17 -4.93 10.58
CA ALA A 244 -11.45 -6.31 10.95
C ALA A 244 -12.21 -6.95 9.79
N HIS A 245 -11.59 -7.86 9.07
CA HIS A 245 -12.11 -8.40 7.82
C HIS A 245 -11.70 -9.87 7.66
N ASN A 246 -12.54 -10.67 6.99
CA ASN A 246 -12.29 -12.07 6.66
C ASN A 246 -11.93 -12.98 7.86
N ASP A 247 -12.45 -12.68 9.05
CA ASP A 247 -12.13 -13.41 10.28
C ASP A 247 -10.62 -13.40 10.63
N GLU A 248 -9.84 -12.46 10.06
CA GLU A 248 -8.42 -12.28 10.35
C GLU A 248 -8.17 -11.38 11.58
N LEU A 249 -6.92 -11.39 12.04
CA LEU A 249 -6.47 -10.46 13.09
C LEU A 249 -6.61 -9.01 12.63
N PRO A 250 -7.14 -8.12 13.48
CA PRO A 250 -7.39 -6.74 13.07
C PRO A 250 -6.06 -5.99 12.87
N PHE A 251 -6.07 -5.01 11.97
CA PHE A 251 -4.88 -4.24 11.62
C PHE A 251 -5.19 -2.76 11.44
N ALA A 252 -4.24 -1.90 11.80
CA ALA A 252 -4.34 -0.47 11.55
C ALA A 252 -4.08 -0.13 10.07
N VAL A 253 -4.81 0.84 9.54
CA VAL A 253 -4.62 1.39 8.19
C VAL A 253 -4.12 2.83 8.23
N GLY A 254 -3.20 3.15 7.32
CA GLY A 254 -2.61 4.47 7.16
C GLY A 254 -3.57 5.46 6.52
N GLU A 255 -3.19 6.73 6.50
CA GLU A 255 -3.85 7.71 5.65
C GLU A 255 -3.29 7.59 4.24
N ILE A 256 -4.17 7.67 3.23
CA ILE A 256 -3.77 7.73 1.81
C ILE A 256 -3.34 9.16 1.45
N THR A 257 -2.72 9.90 2.38
CA THR A 257 -2.38 11.31 2.21
C THR A 257 -1.14 11.49 1.36
N ASP A 258 -0.19 10.56 1.44
CA ASP A 258 1.13 10.76 0.82
C ASP A 258 1.07 10.74 -0.71
N SER A 259 0.15 9.99 -1.35
CA SER A 259 -0.02 10.03 -2.80
C SER A 259 -0.63 11.34 -3.31
N TYR A 260 -1.66 11.87 -2.65
CA TYR A 260 -2.30 13.13 -3.04
C TYR A 260 -1.42 14.36 -2.72
N ILE A 261 -0.72 14.33 -1.59
CA ILE A 261 0.25 15.37 -1.22
C ILE A 261 1.44 15.34 -2.18
N THR A 262 1.98 14.17 -2.55
CA THR A 262 3.10 14.05 -3.49
C THR A 262 2.73 14.54 -4.90
N LEU A 263 1.51 14.28 -5.37
CA LEU A 263 1.01 14.84 -6.63
C LEU A 263 0.89 16.37 -6.59
N SER A 264 0.53 16.95 -5.44
CA SER A 264 0.55 18.40 -5.26
C SER A 264 1.99 18.95 -5.18
N GLN A 265 2.87 18.35 -4.35
CA GLN A 265 4.23 18.82 -4.06
C GLN A 265 5.22 18.63 -5.21
N SER A 266 5.09 17.55 -6.00
CA SER A 266 5.92 17.31 -7.19
C SER A 266 5.77 18.38 -8.27
N ARG A 267 4.66 19.14 -8.27
CA ARG A 267 4.48 20.31 -9.14
C ARG A 267 5.09 21.60 -8.58
N PHE A 268 5.32 21.69 -7.26
CA PHE A 268 5.91 22.87 -6.60
C PHE A 268 7.45 22.91 -6.64
N HIS A 269 8.12 21.78 -6.88
CA HIS A 269 9.59 21.74 -7.09
C HIS A 269 9.95 21.69 -8.58
N LYS A 270 9.59 22.74 -9.34
CA LYS A 270 10.27 23.01 -10.62
C LYS A 270 11.53 23.84 -10.38
N SER A 271 12.61 23.17 -9.97
CA SER A 271 13.97 23.62 -10.30
C SER A 271 14.64 22.56 -11.18
N ARG A 272 14.86 22.94 -12.45
CA ARG A 272 15.81 22.40 -13.43
C ARG A 272 16.32 20.97 -13.18
N THR A 273 15.73 19.98 -13.87
CA THR A 273 16.36 19.12 -14.90
C THR A 273 15.50 17.88 -15.18
N SER A 274 15.46 17.49 -16.47
CA SER A 274 15.08 16.18 -17.01
C SER A 274 13.59 15.88 -17.20
N ASN A 275 13.19 15.87 -18.47
CA ASN A 275 11.95 15.28 -18.97
C ASN A 275 11.93 13.78 -18.65
N VAL A 276 10.97 13.32 -17.85
CA VAL A 276 10.60 11.90 -17.73
C VAL A 276 9.14 11.79 -18.12
N ILE A 277 8.89 11.14 -19.25
CA ILE A 277 7.57 10.71 -19.70
C ILE A 277 7.28 9.39 -19.00
N PHE A 278 6.26 9.34 -18.15
CA PHE A 278 5.70 8.08 -17.67
C PHE A 278 4.70 7.57 -18.73
N LEU A 279 5.08 6.55 -19.48
CA LEU A 279 4.13 5.74 -20.26
C LEU A 279 3.52 4.70 -19.31
N HIS A 280 2.31 4.96 -18.83
CA HIS A 280 1.48 3.95 -18.18
C HIS A 280 0.66 3.22 -19.27
N TYR A 281 0.86 1.90 -19.38
CA TYR A 281 -0.01 1.01 -20.13
C TYR A 281 -1.33 0.86 -19.38
N ASN A 282 -2.41 1.41 -19.94
CA ASN A 282 -3.77 1.05 -19.56
C ASN A 282 -4.50 0.56 -20.81
N HIS A 283 -5.28 -0.52 -20.64
CA HIS A 283 -6.22 -1.03 -21.62
C HIS A 283 -7.07 0.11 -22.20
N PHE A 284 -6.86 0.41 -23.48
CA PHE A 284 -7.73 1.30 -24.25
C PHE A 284 -9.05 0.57 -24.52
N VAL A 285 -10.06 0.83 -23.70
CA VAL A 285 -11.45 0.72 -24.14
C VAL A 285 -11.84 2.11 -24.64
N PHE A 286 -11.92 2.29 -25.96
CA PHE A 286 -12.47 3.50 -26.56
C PHE A 286 -13.97 3.59 -26.19
N TRP A 287 -14.32 4.46 -25.26
CA TRP A 287 -15.66 5.03 -25.17
C TRP A 287 -15.60 6.47 -25.64
N ILE A 288 -16.37 6.79 -26.68
CA ILE A 288 -16.63 8.17 -27.07
C ILE A 288 -17.56 8.74 -25.99
N SER A 289 -16.97 9.30 -24.92
CA SER A 289 -17.67 10.20 -24.00
C SER A 289 -18.05 11.44 -24.83
N SER A 290 -19.32 11.56 -25.20
CA SER A 290 -19.83 12.75 -25.87
C SER A 290 -19.79 13.91 -24.87
N LYS A 291 -18.72 14.70 -24.92
CA LYS A 291 -18.54 15.93 -24.12
C LYS A 291 -19.81 16.79 -24.20
N MET A 292 -20.29 17.29 -23.05
CA MET A 292 -21.50 18.10 -23.02
C MET A 292 -21.25 19.45 -23.72
N ASN A 293 -22.06 19.76 -24.72
CA ASN A 293 -22.22 21.14 -25.19
C ASN A 293 -23.09 21.89 -24.18
N ILE A 294 -22.53 22.93 -23.56
CA ILE A 294 -23.17 23.70 -22.50
C ILE A 294 -24.03 24.85 -23.04
N ILE A 295 -23.91 25.18 -24.32
CA ILE A 295 -24.72 26.21 -24.98
C ILE A 295 -26.19 25.79 -24.96
N ASP A 296 -27.08 26.75 -24.68
CA ASP A 296 -28.53 26.56 -24.61
C ASP A 296 -29.01 25.58 -23.51
N LYS A 297 -28.17 25.33 -22.50
CA LYS A 297 -28.51 24.48 -21.34
C LYS A 297 -29.14 25.26 -20.20
N VAL A 298 -29.94 24.58 -19.38
CA VAL A 298 -30.53 25.15 -18.16
C VAL A 298 -29.79 24.64 -16.94
N ALA A 299 -29.27 25.56 -16.12
CA ALA A 299 -28.49 25.25 -14.93
C ALA A 299 -29.17 25.73 -13.63
N ILE A 300 -29.02 24.96 -12.56
CA ILE A 300 -29.30 25.38 -11.19
C ILE A 300 -27.98 25.49 -10.44
N VAL A 301 -27.76 26.60 -9.71
CA VAL A 301 -26.61 26.79 -8.81
C VAL A 301 -27.11 27.11 -7.42
N THR A 302 -26.78 26.27 -6.43
CA THR A 302 -27.11 26.53 -5.02
C THR A 302 -26.06 27.39 -4.34
N GLY A 303 -26.46 28.30 -3.45
CA GLY A 303 -25.58 29.33 -2.88
C GLY A 303 -25.01 30.25 -3.96
N GLY A 304 -25.80 30.54 -5.00
CA GLY A 304 -25.31 31.14 -6.25
C GLY A 304 -25.02 32.63 -6.23
N LEU A 305 -25.24 33.35 -5.11
CA LEU A 305 -24.87 34.77 -4.98
C LEU A 305 -23.66 35.02 -4.09
N GLY A 306 -23.13 33.99 -3.43
CA GLY A 306 -21.91 34.07 -2.62
C GLY A 306 -20.68 33.41 -3.27
N GLY A 307 -19.51 34.03 -3.12
CA GLY A 307 -18.19 33.42 -3.36
C GLY A 307 -18.10 32.59 -4.67
N ILE A 308 -17.82 31.29 -4.52
CA ILE A 308 -17.69 30.33 -5.65
C ILE A 308 -18.98 30.24 -6.47
N GLY A 309 -20.15 30.30 -5.83
CA GLY A 309 -21.44 30.20 -6.49
C GLY A 309 -21.67 31.36 -7.46
N PHE A 310 -21.41 32.60 -7.01
CA PHE A 310 -21.56 33.79 -7.87
C PHE A 310 -20.63 33.75 -9.08
N SER A 311 -19.35 33.43 -8.88
CA SER A 311 -18.41 33.24 -9.99
C SER A 311 -18.87 32.12 -10.93
N THR A 312 -19.44 31.03 -10.40
CA THR A 312 -19.98 29.94 -11.23
C THR A 312 -21.15 30.40 -12.09
N VAL A 313 -22.08 31.18 -11.54
CA VAL A 313 -23.19 31.78 -12.30
C VAL A 313 -22.65 32.65 -13.45
N GLN A 314 -21.67 33.53 -13.18
CA GLN A 314 -21.06 34.37 -14.21
C GLN A 314 -20.38 33.53 -15.30
N HIS A 315 -19.62 32.50 -14.92
CA HIS A 315 -18.94 31.62 -15.87
C HIS A 315 -19.92 30.83 -16.75
N LEU A 316 -21.02 30.31 -16.19
CA LEU A 316 -22.06 29.63 -16.96
C LEU A 316 -22.72 30.59 -17.97
N LEU A 317 -23.06 31.81 -17.55
CA LEU A 317 -23.65 32.83 -18.45
C LEU A 317 -22.69 33.23 -19.57
N ARG A 318 -21.39 33.38 -19.30
CA ARG A 318 -20.36 33.63 -20.33
C ARG A 318 -20.26 32.51 -21.36
N GLU A 319 -20.54 31.28 -20.94
CA GLU A 319 -20.59 30.08 -21.78
C GLU A 319 -21.92 29.91 -22.54
N LYS A 320 -22.80 30.90 -22.47
CA LYS A 320 -24.08 30.95 -23.20
C LYS A 320 -25.03 29.80 -22.87
N VAL A 321 -25.09 29.41 -21.60
CA VAL A 321 -26.24 28.65 -21.09
C VAL A 321 -27.53 29.44 -21.34
N GLN A 322 -28.63 28.74 -21.57
CA GLN A 322 -29.93 29.37 -21.80
C GLN A 322 -30.45 30.09 -20.54
N TYR A 323 -30.25 29.47 -19.38
CA TYR A 323 -30.77 30.00 -18.12
C TYR A 323 -30.00 29.49 -16.91
N VAL A 324 -29.74 30.38 -15.95
CA VAL A 324 -29.23 30.01 -14.62
C VAL A 324 -30.25 30.33 -13.53
N ALA A 325 -30.82 29.29 -12.91
CA ALA A 325 -31.61 29.40 -11.70
C ALA A 325 -30.69 29.47 -10.48
N ILE A 326 -30.75 30.58 -9.76
CA ILE A 326 -29.91 30.89 -8.62
C ILE A 326 -30.70 30.57 -7.35
N PHE A 327 -30.33 29.47 -6.68
CA PHE A 327 -30.94 29.06 -5.42
C PHE A 327 -30.08 29.61 -4.29
N ASP A 328 -30.63 30.45 -3.44
CA ASP A 328 -29.89 31.01 -2.29
C ASP A 328 -30.79 31.22 -1.08
N LEU A 329 -30.17 31.26 0.10
CA LEU A 329 -30.88 31.34 1.39
C LEU A 329 -31.39 32.75 1.76
N PRO A 330 -30.70 33.87 1.45
CA PRO A 330 -31.20 35.19 1.84
C PRO A 330 -32.57 35.53 1.25
N GLU A 331 -33.27 36.54 1.75
CA GLU A 331 -34.51 37.01 1.11
C GLU A 331 -34.19 37.83 -0.16
N TYR A 332 -35.15 37.89 -1.09
CA TYR A 332 -34.97 38.60 -2.37
C TYR A 332 -34.59 40.08 -2.19
N ASP A 333 -35.15 40.73 -1.17
CA ASP A 333 -34.93 42.14 -0.85
C ASP A 333 -33.65 42.39 -0.05
N SER A 334 -32.89 41.34 0.29
CA SER A 334 -31.62 41.50 1.00
C SER A 334 -30.60 42.27 0.13
N PRO A 335 -29.80 43.20 0.72
CA PRO A 335 -28.89 44.04 -0.05
C PRO A 335 -27.90 43.26 -0.93
N HIS A 336 -27.39 42.14 -0.41
CA HIS A 336 -26.47 41.25 -1.12
C HIS A 336 -27.12 40.63 -2.37
N VAL A 337 -28.39 40.21 -2.28
CA VAL A 337 -29.12 39.62 -3.40
C VAL A 337 -29.40 40.67 -4.46
N VAL A 338 -29.96 41.82 -4.07
CA VAL A 338 -30.28 42.92 -4.98
C VAL A 338 -29.03 43.39 -5.73
N GLU A 339 -27.90 43.55 -5.04
CA GLU A 339 -26.63 43.95 -5.66
C GLU A 339 -26.09 42.89 -6.62
N GLY A 340 -26.10 41.61 -6.22
CA GLY A 340 -25.65 40.50 -7.06
C GLY A 340 -26.48 40.37 -8.34
N LEU A 341 -27.81 40.42 -8.24
CA LEU A 341 -28.71 40.37 -9.40
C LEU A 341 -28.55 41.59 -10.31
N LYS A 342 -28.33 42.78 -9.74
CA LYS A 342 -28.04 43.99 -10.53
C LYS A 342 -26.75 43.84 -11.34
N LYS A 343 -25.68 43.31 -10.74
CA LYS A 343 -24.41 43.05 -11.46
C LYS A 343 -24.60 42.07 -12.62
N LEU A 344 -25.37 41.00 -12.41
CA LEU A 344 -25.67 40.03 -13.47
C LEU A 344 -26.53 40.64 -14.59
N ASP A 345 -27.49 41.51 -14.26
CA ASP A 345 -28.30 42.24 -15.24
C ASP A 345 -27.44 43.18 -16.09
N GLU A 346 -26.53 43.92 -15.46
CA GLU A 346 -25.59 44.82 -16.14
C GLU A 346 -24.63 44.09 -17.08
N GLU A 347 -24.15 42.88 -16.71
CA GLU A 347 -23.18 42.12 -17.52
C GLU A 347 -23.84 41.23 -18.60
N PHE A 348 -24.97 40.60 -18.29
CA PHE A 348 -25.56 39.53 -19.14
C PHE A 348 -26.99 39.80 -19.61
N GLY A 349 -27.63 40.86 -19.11
CA GLY A 349 -29.01 41.24 -19.41
C GLY A 349 -30.08 40.42 -18.69
N ARG A 350 -31.21 41.07 -18.38
CA ARG A 350 -32.45 40.45 -17.87
C ARG A 350 -32.93 39.29 -18.75
N GLY A 351 -33.25 38.16 -18.11
CA GLY A 351 -33.95 37.01 -18.71
C GLY A 351 -33.14 35.71 -18.79
N ASN A 352 -31.82 35.79 -18.69
CA ASN A 352 -30.90 34.64 -18.74
C ASN A 352 -30.60 34.02 -17.37
N PHE A 353 -31.13 34.60 -16.29
CA PHE A 353 -31.03 34.06 -14.93
C PHE A 353 -32.28 34.41 -14.12
N GLY A 354 -32.49 33.73 -12.99
CA GLY A 354 -33.52 34.10 -12.04
C GLY A 354 -33.23 33.60 -10.64
N TYR A 355 -33.78 34.32 -9.66
CA TYR A 355 -33.54 34.09 -8.25
C TYR A 355 -34.67 33.30 -7.61
N TYR A 356 -34.29 32.35 -6.76
CA TYR A 356 -35.21 31.53 -5.98
C TYR A 356 -34.70 31.49 -4.53
N HIS A 357 -35.52 31.95 -3.60
CA HIS A 357 -35.26 31.80 -2.17
C HIS A 357 -35.43 30.32 -1.79
N VAL A 358 -34.33 29.67 -1.42
CA VAL A 358 -34.27 28.23 -1.16
C VAL A 358 -33.34 27.95 0.00
N ASP A 359 -33.88 27.32 1.04
CA ASP A 359 -33.07 26.63 2.03
C ASP A 359 -32.80 25.21 1.54
N VAL A 360 -31.55 24.93 1.18
CA VAL A 360 -31.15 23.60 0.69
C VAL A 360 -31.24 22.51 1.75
N ALA A 361 -31.18 22.86 3.05
CA ALA A 361 -31.38 21.90 4.12
C ALA A 361 -32.86 21.46 4.21
N ASN A 362 -33.79 22.29 3.71
CA ASN A 362 -35.20 21.94 3.57
C ASN A 362 -35.46 21.28 2.21
N THR A 363 -35.62 19.95 2.23
CA THR A 363 -35.83 19.15 1.01
C THR A 363 -37.09 19.55 0.25
N GLU A 364 -38.17 19.91 0.94
CA GLU A 364 -39.42 20.32 0.29
C GLU A 364 -39.25 21.67 -0.42
N SER A 365 -38.55 22.62 0.21
CA SER A 365 -38.21 23.92 -0.40
C SER A 365 -37.38 23.73 -1.67
N PHE A 366 -36.35 22.88 -1.62
CA PHE A 366 -35.51 22.57 -2.78
C PHE A 366 -36.33 21.95 -3.93
N ILE A 367 -37.15 20.94 -3.65
CA ILE A 367 -37.97 20.26 -4.67
C ILE A 367 -39.00 21.23 -5.28
N ALA A 368 -39.67 22.04 -4.45
CA ALA A 368 -40.64 23.01 -4.93
C ALA A 368 -40.00 24.08 -5.82
N ALA A 369 -38.80 24.55 -5.48
CA ALA A 369 -38.06 25.49 -6.32
C ALA A 369 -37.57 24.84 -7.62
N TYR A 370 -37.06 23.59 -7.56
CA TYR A 370 -36.65 22.83 -8.75
C TYR A 370 -37.82 22.67 -9.72
N ALA A 371 -39.01 22.30 -9.21
CA ALA A 371 -40.23 22.16 -10.01
C ALA A 371 -40.61 23.48 -10.71
N LYS A 372 -40.47 24.64 -10.05
CA LYS A 372 -40.69 25.96 -10.68
C LYS A 372 -39.71 26.25 -11.81
N VAL A 373 -38.46 25.80 -11.71
CA VAL A 373 -37.48 25.94 -12.81
C VAL A 373 -37.89 25.06 -14.00
N VAL A 374 -38.31 23.82 -13.73
CA VAL A 374 -38.83 22.90 -14.76
C VAL A 374 -40.11 23.44 -15.39
N GLU A 375 -41.03 24.02 -14.63
CA GLU A 375 -42.23 24.67 -15.16
C GLU A 375 -41.88 25.84 -16.08
N HIS A 376 -40.89 26.64 -15.69
CA HIS A 376 -40.47 27.84 -16.44
C HIS A 376 -39.68 27.49 -17.72
N LYS A 377 -38.77 26.51 -17.67
CA LYS A 377 -37.83 26.21 -18.78
C LYS A 377 -38.05 24.86 -19.46
N GLY A 378 -38.98 24.05 -18.95
CA GLY A 378 -39.31 22.71 -19.44
C GLY A 378 -38.35 21.61 -18.98
N TYR A 379 -37.09 21.94 -18.67
CA TYR A 379 -36.07 20.97 -18.26
C TYR A 379 -34.91 21.63 -17.50
N VAL A 380 -34.12 20.82 -16.81
CA VAL A 380 -32.83 21.24 -16.19
C VAL A 380 -31.77 20.28 -16.68
N ASP A 381 -30.64 20.79 -17.17
CA ASP A 381 -29.54 19.98 -17.69
C ASP A 381 -28.38 19.87 -16.70
N ILE A 382 -28.19 20.89 -15.85
CA ILE A 382 -27.04 21.02 -14.96
C ILE A 382 -27.49 21.39 -13.55
N LEU A 383 -27.05 20.65 -12.54
CA LEU A 383 -27.14 21.03 -11.13
C LEU A 383 -25.74 21.22 -10.55
N VAL A 384 -25.46 22.40 -10.00
CA VAL A 384 -24.26 22.66 -9.20
C VAL A 384 -24.65 22.79 -7.73
N ASN A 385 -24.40 21.72 -6.97
CA ASN A 385 -24.56 21.68 -5.51
C ASN A 385 -23.37 22.41 -4.85
N ASN A 386 -23.45 23.74 -4.77
CA ASN A 386 -22.39 24.61 -4.25
C ASN A 386 -22.63 25.14 -2.83
N ALA A 387 -23.89 25.26 -2.39
CA ALA A 387 -24.22 25.73 -1.04
C ALA A 387 -23.43 24.95 0.03
N ALA A 388 -22.78 25.68 0.94
CA ALA A 388 -21.95 25.09 1.98
C ALA A 388 -21.84 26.03 3.19
N VAL A 389 -21.63 25.43 4.36
CA VAL A 389 -21.34 26.10 5.64
C VAL A 389 -20.19 25.39 6.35
N ALA A 390 -19.46 26.09 7.20
CA ALA A 390 -18.36 25.52 7.97
C ALA A 390 -18.49 25.92 9.45
N ASP A 391 -19.50 25.34 10.11
CA ASP A 391 -19.78 25.54 11.53
C ASP A 391 -19.58 24.23 12.31
N GLU A 392 -18.47 24.14 13.04
CA GLU A 392 -18.16 22.95 13.84
C GLU A 392 -19.04 22.87 15.10
N LYS A 393 -19.54 24.01 15.60
CA LYS A 393 -20.42 24.05 16.77
C LYS A 393 -21.84 23.61 16.41
N ASP A 394 -22.31 23.94 15.21
CA ASP A 394 -23.60 23.47 14.68
C ASP A 394 -23.43 22.26 13.75
N ILE A 395 -23.35 21.08 14.39
CA ILE A 395 -23.15 19.79 13.71
C ILE A 395 -24.31 19.50 12.75
N ASP A 396 -25.55 19.78 13.16
CA ASP A 396 -26.72 19.48 12.34
C ASP A 396 -26.74 20.35 11.09
N LEU A 397 -26.52 21.66 11.25
CA LEU A 397 -26.44 22.59 10.14
C LEU A 397 -25.36 22.19 9.13
N THR A 398 -24.14 21.92 9.61
CA THR A 398 -23.01 21.56 8.75
C THR A 398 -23.27 20.25 8.00
N ILE A 399 -23.74 19.19 8.66
CA ILE A 399 -24.03 17.93 7.97
C ILE A 399 -25.25 18.07 7.03
N ASN A 400 -26.30 18.76 7.45
CA ASN A 400 -27.52 18.93 6.65
C ASN A 400 -27.25 19.68 5.35
N VAL A 401 -26.52 20.79 5.41
CA VAL A 401 -26.21 21.60 4.22
C VAL A 401 -25.14 20.93 3.37
N ASN A 402 -24.04 20.47 3.96
CA ASN A 402 -22.88 20.04 3.18
C ASN A 402 -22.95 18.61 2.65
N LEU A 403 -23.78 17.76 3.25
CA LEU A 403 -23.88 16.34 2.89
C LEU A 403 -25.32 15.94 2.54
N THR A 404 -26.27 16.12 3.47
CA THR A 404 -27.66 15.66 3.27
C THR A 404 -28.31 16.36 2.07
N ALA A 405 -28.23 17.68 2.00
CA ALA A 405 -28.78 18.47 0.90
C ALA A 405 -28.08 18.17 -0.43
N VAL A 406 -26.77 17.94 -0.41
CA VAL A 406 -25.98 17.57 -1.61
C VAL A 406 -26.44 16.22 -2.15
N ILE A 407 -26.55 15.19 -1.30
CA ILE A 407 -27.02 13.86 -1.70
C ILE A 407 -28.46 13.93 -2.21
N LYS A 408 -29.36 14.56 -1.46
CA LYS A 408 -30.77 14.68 -1.86
C LYS A 408 -30.94 15.49 -3.15
N GLY A 409 -30.25 16.60 -3.28
CA GLY A 409 -30.26 17.43 -4.48
C GLY A 409 -29.73 16.66 -5.69
N ALA A 410 -28.63 15.91 -5.53
CA ALA A 410 -28.07 15.06 -6.57
C ALA A 410 -29.03 13.95 -7.00
N LEU A 411 -29.61 13.21 -6.04
CA LEU A 411 -30.55 12.13 -6.34
C LEU A 411 -31.86 12.65 -6.94
N HIS A 412 -32.35 13.81 -6.48
CA HIS A 412 -33.50 14.47 -7.10
C HIS A 412 -33.20 14.88 -8.54
N ALA A 413 -32.02 15.47 -8.81
CA ALA A 413 -31.60 15.78 -10.18
C ALA A 413 -31.45 14.51 -11.03
N VAL A 414 -30.91 13.42 -10.50
CA VAL A 414 -30.83 12.13 -11.20
C VAL A 414 -32.23 11.64 -11.62
N GLU A 415 -33.22 11.72 -10.74
CA GLU A 415 -34.61 11.36 -11.06
C GLU A 415 -35.22 12.29 -12.12
N GLN A 416 -34.98 13.61 -12.03
CA GLN A 416 -35.55 14.60 -12.96
C GLN A 416 -34.82 14.67 -14.31
N MET A 417 -33.56 14.24 -14.37
CA MET A 417 -32.73 14.30 -15.57
C MET A 417 -32.57 12.94 -16.25
N GLY A 418 -32.79 11.83 -15.54
CA GLY A 418 -32.33 10.51 -15.95
C GLY A 418 -33.03 9.88 -17.15
N VAL A 419 -32.25 9.26 -18.03
CA VAL A 419 -32.77 8.56 -19.22
C VAL A 419 -33.63 7.36 -18.86
N HIS A 420 -33.40 6.75 -17.69
CA HIS A 420 -34.23 5.69 -17.10
C HIS A 420 -35.66 6.14 -16.77
N LYS A 421 -35.93 7.45 -16.74
CA LYS A 421 -37.27 8.05 -16.65
C LYS A 421 -37.74 8.66 -17.98
N ASN A 422 -37.10 8.30 -19.09
CA ASN A 422 -37.31 8.86 -20.43
C ASN A 422 -36.95 10.35 -20.56
N HIS A 423 -35.99 10.83 -19.77
CA HIS A 423 -35.42 12.18 -19.90
C HIS A 423 -34.12 12.19 -20.74
N LYS A 424 -33.46 13.35 -20.88
CA LYS A 424 -32.35 13.57 -21.82
C LYS A 424 -30.95 13.34 -21.23
N GLY A 425 -30.85 13.04 -19.94
CA GLY A 425 -29.58 13.05 -19.22
C GLY A 425 -29.15 14.45 -18.80
N GLY A 426 -28.08 14.54 -18.01
CA GLY A 426 -27.61 15.80 -17.44
C GLY A 426 -26.29 15.67 -16.70
N VAL A 427 -25.91 16.71 -15.96
CA VAL A 427 -24.71 16.73 -15.12
C VAL A 427 -25.02 17.30 -13.74
N VAL A 428 -24.62 16.58 -12.70
CA VAL A 428 -24.63 17.03 -11.32
C VAL A 428 -23.19 17.24 -10.86
N VAL A 429 -22.83 18.48 -10.55
CA VAL A 429 -21.54 18.84 -9.96
C VAL A 429 -21.71 19.07 -8.47
N ASN A 430 -21.01 18.30 -7.65
CA ASN A 430 -21.03 18.43 -6.20
C ASN A 430 -19.75 19.12 -5.72
N ILE A 431 -19.90 20.18 -4.92
CA ILE A 431 -18.75 20.89 -4.36
C ILE A 431 -18.38 20.29 -3.00
N ALA A 432 -17.31 19.49 -3.00
CA ALA A 432 -16.71 18.96 -1.79
C ALA A 432 -15.72 19.96 -1.18
N SER A 433 -14.49 19.53 -0.94
CA SER A 433 -13.37 20.33 -0.45
C SER A 433 -12.08 19.55 -0.66
N PHE A 434 -10.93 20.22 -0.73
CA PHE A 434 -9.65 19.56 -0.52
C PHE A 434 -9.61 18.78 0.80
N LEU A 435 -10.31 19.29 1.83
CA LEU A 435 -10.54 18.60 3.11
C LEU A 435 -11.55 17.43 3.03
N GLY A 436 -12.08 17.12 1.84
CA GLY A 436 -12.77 15.86 1.53
C GLY A 436 -11.83 14.74 1.08
N LEU A 437 -10.54 15.05 0.89
CA LEU A 437 -9.49 14.12 0.48
C LEU A 437 -8.38 13.97 1.54
N VAL A 438 -8.20 14.97 2.40
CA VAL A 438 -7.21 14.98 3.47
C VAL A 438 -7.86 15.40 4.79
N ASN A 439 -7.30 14.94 5.93
CA ASN A 439 -7.81 15.29 7.25
C ASN A 439 -7.00 16.43 7.87
N ARG A 440 -7.68 17.37 8.52
CA ARG A 440 -7.09 18.43 9.32
C ARG A 440 -7.80 18.52 10.67
N PRO A 441 -7.06 18.70 11.79
CA PRO A 441 -7.67 18.71 13.11
C PRO A 441 -8.59 19.90 13.37
N LEU A 442 -8.47 20.99 12.60
CA LEU A 442 -9.25 22.19 12.83
C LEU A 442 -10.77 22.00 12.70
N ALA A 443 -11.21 21.16 11.75
CA ALA A 443 -12.60 21.13 11.30
C ALA A 443 -13.12 19.69 11.09
N PRO A 444 -13.20 18.86 12.16
CA PRO A 444 -13.54 17.44 12.05
C PRO A 444 -14.96 17.17 11.53
N VAL A 445 -15.96 18.01 11.82
CA VAL A 445 -17.34 17.86 11.33
C VAL A 445 -17.42 18.24 9.85
N TYR A 446 -16.77 19.34 9.45
CA TYR A 446 -16.68 19.74 8.06
C TYR A 446 -15.95 18.68 7.22
N ASN A 447 -14.81 18.15 7.69
CA ASN A 447 -14.08 17.07 7.02
C ASN A 447 -14.96 15.85 6.81
N ALA A 448 -15.72 15.45 7.83
CA ALA A 448 -16.65 14.33 7.76
C ALA A 448 -17.70 14.53 6.66
N SER A 449 -18.31 15.73 6.58
CA SER A 449 -19.28 16.06 5.54
C SER A 449 -18.68 15.98 4.13
N LYS A 450 -17.46 16.52 3.94
CA LYS A 450 -16.84 16.63 2.61
C LYS A 450 -16.22 15.31 2.13
N HIS A 451 -15.73 14.46 3.03
CA HIS A 451 -15.38 13.08 2.69
C HIS A 451 -16.61 12.26 2.30
N GLY A 452 -17.75 12.50 2.96
CA GLY A 452 -19.03 11.91 2.58
C GLY A 452 -19.44 12.26 1.15
N VAL A 453 -19.31 13.53 0.73
CA VAL A 453 -19.61 13.96 -0.65
C VAL A 453 -18.70 13.25 -1.67
N VAL A 454 -17.39 13.22 -1.42
CA VAL A 454 -16.44 12.54 -2.31
C VAL A 454 -16.79 11.06 -2.48
N SER A 455 -17.10 10.38 -1.37
CA SER A 455 -17.48 8.96 -1.39
C SER A 455 -18.82 8.71 -2.07
N PHE A 456 -19.82 9.57 -1.85
CA PHE A 456 -21.10 9.51 -2.55
C PHE A 456 -20.88 9.55 -4.07
N VAL A 457 -20.12 10.55 -4.55
CA VAL A 457 -19.83 10.69 -5.99
C VAL A 457 -19.07 9.50 -6.55
N ARG A 458 -18.02 9.03 -5.87
CA ARG A 458 -17.26 7.84 -6.31
C ARG A 458 -18.13 6.58 -6.37
N SER A 459 -19.11 6.47 -5.47
CA SER A 459 -20.07 5.37 -5.46
C SER A 459 -21.05 5.43 -6.65
N MET A 460 -21.20 6.56 -7.33
CA MET A 460 -22.04 6.69 -8.52
C MET A 460 -21.37 6.20 -9.81
N LYS A 461 -20.05 5.93 -9.79
CA LYS A 461 -19.20 5.61 -10.96
C LYS A 461 -19.79 4.61 -11.98
N GLN A 462 -20.49 3.59 -11.50
CA GLN A 462 -21.01 2.51 -12.35
C GLN A 462 -22.45 2.74 -12.85
N HIS A 463 -23.15 3.76 -12.35
CA HIS A 463 -24.59 3.96 -12.62
C HIS A 463 -24.88 4.79 -13.87
N ASN A 464 -23.92 5.53 -14.42
CA ASN A 464 -24.17 6.41 -15.57
C ASN A 464 -24.68 5.68 -16.81
N LYS A 465 -24.27 4.41 -17.05
CA LYS A 465 -24.82 3.62 -18.17
C LYS A 465 -26.34 3.47 -18.09
N THR A 466 -26.88 3.39 -16.88
CA THR A 466 -28.32 3.25 -16.61
C THR A 466 -28.99 4.61 -16.48
N LEU A 467 -28.34 5.56 -15.82
CA LEU A 467 -28.94 6.85 -15.46
C LEU A 467 -28.87 7.89 -16.58
N GLY A 468 -27.81 7.89 -17.38
CA GLY A 468 -27.51 8.94 -18.37
C GLY A 468 -27.24 10.32 -17.76
N VAL A 469 -27.02 10.40 -16.44
CA VAL A 469 -26.70 11.63 -15.70
C VAL A 469 -25.31 11.47 -15.14
N ARG A 470 -24.42 12.43 -15.43
CA ARG A 470 -23.09 12.43 -14.88
C ARG A 470 -23.06 13.04 -13.47
N VAL A 471 -22.68 12.28 -12.46
CA VAL A 471 -22.47 12.78 -11.09
C VAL A 471 -20.97 12.93 -10.85
N VAL A 472 -20.51 14.17 -10.68
CA VAL A 472 -19.08 14.52 -10.55
C VAL A 472 -18.84 15.40 -9.32
N CYS A 473 -17.57 15.52 -8.92
CA CYS A 473 -17.16 16.24 -7.72
C CYS A 473 -15.99 17.18 -8.02
N ILE A 474 -16.04 18.40 -7.47
CA ILE A 474 -14.87 19.27 -7.34
C ILE A 474 -14.50 19.44 -5.87
N CYS A 475 -13.20 19.40 -5.59
CA CYS A 475 -12.57 19.59 -4.30
C CYS A 475 -11.75 20.89 -4.31
N PRO A 476 -12.34 22.05 -3.99
CA PRO A 476 -11.62 23.31 -3.94
C PRO A 476 -10.63 23.34 -2.77
N GLY A 477 -9.44 23.88 -2.99
CA GLY A 477 -8.56 24.36 -1.93
C GLY A 477 -9.09 25.62 -1.24
N MET A 478 -8.31 26.18 -0.30
CA MET A 478 -8.72 27.35 0.48
C MET A 478 -9.01 28.54 -0.44
N THR A 479 -10.27 29.01 -0.46
CA THR A 479 -10.77 29.98 -1.43
C THR A 479 -11.27 31.23 -0.73
N ARG A 480 -11.01 32.41 -1.31
CA ARG A 480 -11.48 33.70 -0.76
C ARG A 480 -13.02 33.77 -0.80
N THR A 481 -13.64 33.46 0.33
CA THR A 481 -15.09 33.46 0.52
C THR A 481 -15.40 33.90 1.96
N ASN A 482 -16.67 34.15 2.27
CA ASN A 482 -17.09 34.56 3.62
C ASN A 482 -16.90 33.45 4.67
N MET A 483 -16.66 32.20 4.26
CA MET A 483 -16.38 31.08 5.15
C MET A 483 -14.95 31.10 5.71
N VAL A 484 -14.03 31.90 5.13
CA VAL A 484 -12.60 31.87 5.50
C VAL A 484 -12.20 33.22 6.10
N GLY A 485 -11.74 33.20 7.35
CA GLY A 485 -11.23 34.37 8.04
C GLY A 485 -11.05 34.11 9.53
N LEU A 486 -10.19 34.90 10.18
CA LEU A 486 -9.89 34.73 11.61
C LEU A 486 -11.13 34.90 12.49
N ASP A 487 -11.94 35.93 12.24
CA ASP A 487 -13.14 36.18 13.03
C ASP A 487 -14.24 35.15 12.76
N THR A 488 -14.33 34.64 11.52
CA THR A 488 -15.24 33.55 11.16
C THR A 488 -14.84 32.28 11.90
N PHE A 489 -13.58 31.84 11.79
CA PHE A 489 -13.09 30.62 12.44
C PHE A 489 -13.21 30.67 13.96
N ARG A 490 -12.99 31.83 14.60
CA ARG A 490 -13.21 31.97 16.05
C ARG A 490 -14.66 31.74 16.47
N LYS A 491 -15.63 32.09 15.61
CA LYS A 491 -17.06 31.91 15.89
C LYS A 491 -17.49 30.46 15.66
N THR A 492 -16.96 29.84 14.61
CA THR A 492 -17.46 28.57 14.08
C THR A 492 -16.68 27.33 14.53
N MET A 493 -15.41 27.45 14.89
CA MET A 493 -14.61 26.31 15.37
C MET A 493 -14.90 26.01 16.85
N PHE A 494 -14.73 24.76 17.28
CA PHE A 494 -14.91 24.39 18.69
C PHE A 494 -14.06 25.23 19.64
N ASP A 495 -14.58 25.52 20.83
CA ASP A 495 -13.92 26.41 21.81
C ASP A 495 -12.56 25.87 22.31
N PHE A 496 -12.36 24.55 22.23
CA PHE A 496 -11.10 23.91 22.62
C PHE A 496 -9.98 24.04 21.58
N VAL A 497 -10.29 24.52 20.37
CA VAL A 497 -9.29 24.70 19.32
C VAL A 497 -8.42 25.92 19.63
N PRO A 498 -7.09 25.77 19.80
CA PRO A 498 -6.22 26.90 20.13
C PRO A 498 -6.21 27.96 19.02
N THR A 499 -6.15 29.24 19.41
CA THR A 499 -6.07 30.36 18.44
C THR A 499 -4.83 30.27 17.54
N GLU A 500 -3.71 29.74 18.03
CA GLU A 500 -2.51 29.55 17.20
C GLU A 500 -2.74 28.52 16.07
N MET A 501 -3.49 27.44 16.33
CA MET A 501 -3.88 26.47 15.30
C MET A 501 -4.76 27.13 14.21
N ILE A 502 -5.65 28.05 14.61
CA ILE A 502 -6.46 28.84 13.67
C ILE A 502 -5.57 29.74 12.80
N LYS A 503 -4.60 30.44 13.40
CA LYS A 503 -3.67 31.30 12.66
C LYS A 503 -2.80 30.52 11.69
N GLU A 504 -2.29 29.36 12.10
CA GLU A 504 -1.52 28.46 11.25
C GLU A 504 -2.36 27.97 10.06
N ALA A 505 -3.62 27.59 10.28
CA ALA A 505 -4.52 27.16 9.21
C ALA A 505 -4.84 28.27 8.20
N LEU A 506 -4.80 29.54 8.62
CA LEU A 506 -4.98 30.70 7.75
C LEU A 506 -3.69 31.11 7.03
N ASN A 507 -2.54 30.54 7.38
CA ASN A 507 -1.25 30.81 6.75
C ASN A 507 -1.05 29.98 5.46
N VAL A 508 -2.01 30.08 4.54
CA VAL A 508 -2.00 29.39 3.24
C VAL A 508 -2.40 30.35 2.13
N GLN A 509 -1.95 30.07 0.90
CA GLN A 509 -2.35 30.86 -0.27
C GLN A 509 -3.84 30.66 -0.55
N LEU A 510 -4.60 31.76 -0.57
CA LEU A 510 -6.02 31.74 -0.91
C LEU A 510 -6.22 31.88 -2.43
N GLN A 511 -6.86 30.90 -3.04
CA GLN A 511 -7.27 30.98 -4.44
C GLN A 511 -8.52 31.85 -4.64
N THR A 512 -8.73 32.28 -5.88
CA THR A 512 -9.91 33.05 -6.30
C THR A 512 -11.13 32.14 -6.49
N PRO A 513 -12.35 32.64 -6.21
CA PRO A 513 -13.58 31.99 -6.63
C PRO A 513 -13.67 31.71 -8.14
N ASP A 514 -13.09 32.59 -8.97
CA ASP A 514 -13.09 32.45 -10.43
C ASP A 514 -12.30 31.23 -10.91
N ASN A 515 -11.18 30.89 -10.25
CA ASN A 515 -10.45 29.66 -10.57
C ASN A 515 -11.33 28.41 -10.36
N VAL A 516 -12.04 28.38 -9.23
CA VAL A 516 -12.94 27.26 -8.90
C VAL A 516 -14.12 27.21 -9.87
N ALA A 517 -14.72 28.36 -10.20
CA ALA A 517 -15.81 28.46 -11.17
C ALA A 517 -15.39 27.99 -12.57
N SER A 518 -14.18 28.36 -13.01
CA SER A 518 -13.60 27.87 -14.26
C SER A 518 -13.45 26.34 -14.25
N ALA A 519 -12.97 25.79 -13.13
CA ALA A 519 -12.87 24.34 -12.96
C ALA A 519 -14.24 23.64 -12.99
N ILE A 520 -15.28 24.26 -12.40
CA ILE A 520 -16.66 23.75 -12.44
C ILE A 520 -17.17 23.69 -13.89
N VAL A 521 -16.96 24.74 -14.68
CA VAL A 521 -17.32 24.69 -16.11
C VAL A 521 -16.52 23.62 -16.86
N GLU A 522 -15.24 23.45 -16.53
CA GLU A 522 -14.40 22.44 -17.18
C GLU A 522 -14.86 21.01 -16.89
N ILE A 523 -15.16 20.67 -15.63
CA ILE A 523 -15.66 19.34 -15.26
C ILE A 523 -17.06 19.08 -15.85
N ILE A 524 -17.93 20.11 -15.97
CA ILE A 524 -19.22 19.98 -16.65
C ILE A 524 -19.00 19.52 -18.10
N LYS A 525 -18.03 20.11 -18.79
CA LYS A 525 -17.74 19.79 -20.20
C LYS A 525 -17.01 18.46 -20.39
N LYS A 526 -16.12 18.10 -19.47
CA LYS A 526 -15.10 17.05 -19.69
C LYS A 526 -15.10 15.89 -18.69
N GLY A 527 -15.61 16.07 -17.47
CA GLY A 527 -15.49 15.06 -16.41
C GLY A 527 -16.29 13.80 -16.71
N ASP A 528 -15.75 12.64 -16.39
CA ASP A 528 -16.45 11.37 -16.54
C ASP A 528 -17.26 11.04 -15.26
N GLU A 529 -18.14 10.03 -15.33
CA GLU A 529 -18.97 9.64 -14.19
C GLU A 529 -18.13 9.28 -12.96
N GLY A 530 -18.50 9.81 -11.80
CA GLY A 530 -17.82 9.54 -10.54
C GLY A 530 -16.45 10.21 -10.41
N ASP A 531 -16.08 11.09 -11.35
CA ASP A 531 -14.84 11.85 -11.31
C ASP A 531 -14.80 12.79 -10.10
N VAL A 532 -13.62 12.86 -9.49
CA VAL A 532 -13.29 13.81 -8.42
C VAL A 532 -12.11 14.65 -8.88
N TRP A 533 -12.30 15.95 -9.01
CA TRP A 533 -11.26 16.88 -9.47
C TRP A 533 -10.84 17.81 -8.34
N VAL A 534 -9.60 18.26 -8.34
CA VAL A 534 -9.08 19.27 -7.40
C VAL A 534 -8.81 20.58 -8.14
N ALA A 535 -9.23 21.69 -7.55
CA ALA A 535 -8.91 23.04 -7.98
C ALA A 535 -8.27 23.79 -6.81
N GLN A 536 -6.99 24.16 -6.92
CA GLN A 536 -6.23 24.76 -5.83
C GLN A 536 -5.17 25.73 -6.35
N ASN A 537 -4.86 26.75 -5.54
CA ASN A 537 -3.77 27.71 -5.77
C ASN A 537 -3.86 28.51 -7.09
N ASP A 538 -5.07 28.72 -7.62
CA ASP A 538 -5.28 29.39 -8.92
C ASP A 538 -4.62 28.64 -10.11
N GLU A 539 -4.38 27.33 -9.97
CA GLU A 539 -3.85 26.45 -11.02
C GLU A 539 -4.98 25.68 -11.74
N PRO A 540 -4.75 25.20 -12.98
CA PRO A 540 -5.70 24.37 -13.70
C PRO A 540 -6.13 23.14 -12.91
N PRO A 541 -7.42 22.75 -12.97
CA PRO A 541 -7.91 21.63 -12.19
C PRO A 541 -7.38 20.30 -12.74
N PHE A 542 -7.37 19.28 -11.89
CA PHE A 542 -6.94 17.93 -12.28
C PHE A 542 -7.80 16.85 -11.63
N ALA A 543 -8.03 15.77 -12.37
CA ALA A 543 -8.71 14.59 -11.87
C ALA A 543 -7.83 13.83 -10.86
N VAL A 544 -8.47 13.26 -9.86
CA VAL A 544 -7.82 12.52 -8.77
C VAL A 544 -8.20 11.05 -8.88
N GLU A 545 -7.21 10.19 -9.05
CA GLU A 545 -7.42 8.75 -9.10
C GLU A 545 -7.90 8.19 -7.76
N GLU A 546 -8.71 7.15 -7.84
CA GLU A 546 -9.21 6.43 -6.67
C GLU A 546 -8.24 5.32 -6.26
N ILE A 547 -7.94 5.22 -4.97
CA ILE A 547 -7.15 4.12 -4.40
C ILE A 547 -8.12 3.21 -3.64
N ASN A 548 -8.48 2.08 -4.26
CA ASN A 548 -9.44 1.10 -3.73
C ASN A 548 -8.80 -0.13 -3.06
N ASP A 549 -7.50 -0.09 -2.79
CA ASP A 549 -6.75 -1.25 -2.30
C ASP A 549 -6.38 -1.07 -0.81
N VAL A 550 -7.15 -1.70 0.07
CA VAL A 550 -6.94 -1.63 1.53
C VAL A 550 -5.64 -2.33 1.94
N GLU A 551 -5.15 -3.32 1.19
CA GLU A 551 -3.85 -3.94 1.51
C GLU A 551 -2.70 -2.97 1.24
N LYS A 552 -2.83 -2.06 0.26
CA LYS A 552 -1.89 -0.95 0.09
C LYS A 552 -1.98 0.10 1.20
N MET A 553 -3.12 0.19 1.90
CA MET A 553 -3.31 1.07 3.07
C MET A 553 -2.89 0.42 4.38
N ARG A 554 -2.70 -0.90 4.40
CA ARG A 554 -2.33 -1.65 5.59
C ARG A 554 -1.00 -1.12 6.11
N ILE A 555 -1.00 -0.64 7.35
CA ILE A 555 0.26 -0.28 8.00
C ILE A 555 0.97 -1.61 8.26
N PRO A 556 2.15 -1.85 7.64
CA PRO A 556 2.94 -3.04 7.93
C PRO A 556 3.10 -3.17 9.44
N ARG A 557 3.06 -4.40 9.99
CA ARG A 557 3.27 -4.60 11.44
C ARG A 557 4.62 -4.02 11.91
N SER A 558 5.55 -3.86 10.98
CA SER A 558 6.83 -3.15 11.13
C SER A 558 6.73 -1.64 11.39
N ASN A 559 5.65 -1.01 10.97
CA ASN A 559 5.43 0.42 11.14
C ASN A 559 4.51 0.75 12.34
N TRP A 560 3.93 -0.26 13.00
CA TRP A 560 3.13 -0.06 14.24
C TRP A 560 3.95 0.58 15.36
N TRP A 561 5.24 0.34 15.29
CA TRP A 561 6.27 0.88 16.13
C TRP A 561 6.25 2.43 16.09
N SER A 562 6.23 3.07 14.92
CA SER A 562 6.38 4.53 14.71
C SER A 562 5.39 5.47 15.44
N LYS A 563 4.29 4.97 16.02
CA LYS A 563 3.23 5.77 16.67
C LYS A 563 3.21 5.75 18.21
N ARG A 564 4.12 5.03 18.87
CA ARG A 564 4.27 5.12 20.34
C ARG A 564 5.17 6.31 20.70
N TYR A 565 5.06 6.84 21.92
CA TYR A 565 6.10 7.72 22.47
C TYR A 565 7.38 6.91 22.63
N TRP A 566 8.42 7.30 21.90
CA TRP A 566 9.71 6.60 21.88
C TRP A 566 10.74 7.41 22.62
N PHE A 567 11.60 6.72 23.35
CA PHE A 567 12.83 7.29 23.85
C PHE A 567 13.98 6.69 23.04
N VAL A 568 14.67 7.53 22.27
CA VAL A 568 15.86 7.12 21.51
C VAL A 568 17.08 7.65 22.25
N ALA A 569 17.88 6.74 22.80
CA ALA A 569 19.12 7.08 23.46
C ALA A 569 20.31 6.84 22.51
N ILE A 570 21.12 7.88 22.28
CA ILE A 570 22.28 7.84 21.39
C ILE A 570 23.54 7.89 22.25
N PHE A 571 24.41 6.90 22.07
CA PHE A 571 25.65 6.75 22.81
C PHE A 571 26.78 6.97 21.81
N ASP A 572 27.55 8.03 21.98
CA ASP A 572 28.63 8.39 21.06
C ASP A 572 29.80 8.99 21.82
N LEU A 573 31.01 8.92 21.27
CA LEU A 573 32.22 9.48 21.85
C LEU A 573 32.25 11.01 21.80
N VAL A 574 31.52 11.61 20.85
CA VAL A 574 31.46 13.07 20.68
C VAL A 574 30.71 13.72 21.85
N VAL A 575 31.14 14.90 22.30
CA VAL A 575 30.45 15.63 23.38
C VAL A 575 29.17 16.27 22.82
N GLU A 576 28.08 16.27 23.60
CA GLU A 576 26.76 16.76 23.19
C GLU A 576 26.78 18.19 22.62
N GLU A 577 27.66 19.04 23.15
CA GLU A 577 27.83 20.45 22.79
C GLU A 577 28.47 20.65 21.41
N HIS A 578 28.90 19.58 20.73
CA HIS A 578 29.50 19.65 19.41
C HIS A 578 28.46 20.06 18.36
N GLU A 579 28.79 21.05 17.52
CA GLU A 579 27.84 21.72 16.61
C GLU A 579 27.09 20.74 15.69
N GLU A 580 27.77 19.74 15.14
CA GLU A 580 27.14 18.71 14.29
C GLU A 580 26.08 17.88 15.05
N VAL A 581 26.35 17.55 16.32
CA VAL A 581 25.45 16.74 17.17
C VAL A 581 24.24 17.58 17.56
N VAL A 582 24.45 18.82 18.01
CA VAL A 582 23.37 19.77 18.34
C VAL A 582 22.47 20.01 17.13
N ASN A 583 23.04 20.18 15.93
CA ASN A 583 22.26 20.38 14.72
C ASN A 583 21.47 19.14 14.32
N ALA A 584 22.04 17.94 14.44
CA ALA A 584 21.33 16.69 14.17
C ALA A 584 20.18 16.47 15.16
N LEU A 585 20.41 16.69 16.46
CA LEU A 585 19.38 16.58 17.49
C LEU A 585 18.23 17.58 17.26
N LYS A 586 18.53 18.84 16.92
CA LYS A 586 17.51 19.84 16.56
C LYS A 586 16.69 19.44 15.34
N GLN A 587 17.32 18.87 14.31
CA GLN A 587 16.60 18.37 13.13
C GLN A 587 15.69 17.19 13.48
N LEU A 588 16.14 16.31 14.37
CA LEU A 588 15.32 15.20 14.88
C LEU A 588 14.15 15.73 15.70
N GLU A 589 14.37 16.66 16.62
CA GLU A 589 13.30 17.28 17.43
C GLU A 589 12.26 18.01 16.56
N GLN A 590 12.70 18.77 15.55
CA GLN A 590 11.80 19.45 14.61
C GLN A 590 10.96 18.47 13.78
N LYS A 591 11.58 17.37 13.34
CA LYS A 591 10.93 16.36 12.49
C LYS A 591 10.04 15.40 13.30
N PHE A 592 10.38 15.19 14.57
CA PHE A 592 9.83 14.15 15.44
C PHE A 592 9.43 14.73 16.80
N ALA A 593 8.63 15.80 16.80
CA ALA A 593 8.25 16.57 17.98
C ALA A 593 7.50 15.77 19.07
N ALA A 594 7.04 14.56 18.77
CA ALA A 594 6.38 13.65 19.73
C ALA A 594 7.33 12.60 20.34
N GLN A 595 8.58 12.50 19.87
CA GLN A 595 9.58 11.54 20.32
C GLN A 595 10.61 12.22 21.24
N ARG A 596 11.11 11.50 22.25
CA ARG A 596 12.15 11.99 23.17
C ARG A 596 13.51 11.41 22.76
N PHE A 597 14.53 12.25 22.71
CA PHE A 597 15.91 11.87 22.44
C PHE A 597 16.78 12.12 23.67
N GLY A 598 17.66 11.18 23.99
CA GLY A 598 18.71 11.38 24.99
C GLY A 598 20.07 11.16 24.36
N TYR A 599 21.01 12.06 24.59
CA TYR A 599 22.37 11.93 24.09
C TYR A 599 23.34 11.68 25.25
N TYR A 600 24.19 10.68 25.11
CA TYR A 600 25.11 10.24 26.14
C TYR A 600 26.52 10.17 25.57
N CYS A 601 27.40 11.09 25.98
CA CYS A 601 28.81 10.99 25.65
C CYS A 601 29.40 9.74 26.33
N CYS A 602 29.61 8.66 25.59
CA CYS A 602 29.96 7.36 26.11
C CYS A 602 30.98 6.65 25.21
N ASP A 603 32.14 6.34 25.80
CA ASP A 603 33.10 5.40 25.21
C ASP A 603 32.63 3.97 25.51
N VAL A 604 32.26 3.22 24.47
CA VAL A 604 31.80 1.83 24.60
C VAL A 604 32.89 0.88 25.10
N THR A 605 34.17 1.26 25.02
CA THR A 605 35.28 0.50 25.62
C THR A 605 35.36 0.71 27.14
N ASN A 606 34.83 1.82 27.66
CA ASN A 606 34.68 2.05 29.10
C ASN A 606 33.37 1.44 29.61
N PHE A 607 33.41 0.14 29.89
CA PHE A 607 32.22 -0.61 30.23
C PHE A 607 31.48 -0.11 31.49
N LYS A 608 32.19 0.47 32.47
CA LYS A 608 31.55 1.07 33.65
C LYS A 608 30.69 2.29 33.26
N LYS A 609 31.20 3.13 32.35
CA LYS A 609 30.48 4.28 31.85
C LYS A 609 29.29 3.86 30.98
N PHE A 610 29.47 2.83 30.14
CA PHE A 610 28.37 2.24 29.37
C PHE A 610 27.24 1.74 30.27
N ILE A 611 27.54 0.97 31.33
CA ILE A 611 26.52 0.48 32.28
C ILE A 611 25.78 1.66 32.92
N ALA A 612 26.50 2.69 33.36
CA ALA A 612 25.88 3.86 33.98
C ALA A 612 24.91 4.56 33.01
N CYS A 613 25.33 4.83 31.77
CA CYS A 613 24.47 5.43 30.74
C CYS A 613 23.28 4.51 30.40
N TYR A 614 23.50 3.20 30.27
CA TYR A 614 22.44 2.24 29.97
C TYR A 614 21.39 2.16 31.09
N ASP A 615 21.83 2.10 32.35
CA ASP A 615 20.95 2.05 33.51
C ASP A 615 20.17 3.37 33.69
N GLU A 616 20.77 4.51 33.35
CA GLU A 616 20.09 5.80 33.31
C GLU A 616 18.97 5.82 32.27
N VAL A 617 19.26 5.36 31.05
CA VAL A 617 18.25 5.20 29.98
C VAL A 617 17.14 4.28 30.44
N TYR A 618 17.48 3.11 30.97
CA TYR A 618 16.50 2.14 31.48
C TYR A 618 15.62 2.73 32.58
N THR A 619 16.20 3.51 33.49
CA THR A 619 15.45 4.20 34.56
C THR A 619 14.51 5.26 34.00
N THR A 620 14.95 5.98 32.97
CA THR A 620 14.20 7.08 32.34
C THR A 620 13.06 6.57 31.46
N SER A 621 13.29 5.52 30.67
CA SER A 621 12.32 4.95 29.73
C SER A 621 11.46 3.84 30.35
N GLY A 622 11.87 3.27 31.49
CA GLY A 622 11.23 2.15 32.17
C GLY A 622 11.45 0.77 31.52
N ALA A 623 11.98 0.73 30.29
CA ALA A 623 12.39 -0.48 29.58
C ALA A 623 13.27 -0.11 28.37
N VAL A 624 14.07 -1.07 27.90
CA VAL A 624 14.77 -0.97 26.61
C VAL A 624 14.30 -2.13 25.74
N ASP A 625 13.61 -1.82 24.64
CA ASP A 625 13.03 -2.84 23.75
C ASP A 625 14.00 -3.25 22.63
N ILE A 626 14.87 -2.33 22.21
CA ILE A 626 15.81 -2.49 21.09
C ILE A 626 17.18 -1.94 21.50
N LEU A 627 18.23 -2.73 21.33
CA LEU A 627 19.62 -2.27 21.38
C LEU A 627 20.26 -2.46 20.00
N VAL A 628 20.91 -1.43 19.48
CA VAL A 628 21.70 -1.51 18.23
C VAL A 628 23.16 -1.26 18.57
N ASN A 629 23.98 -2.30 18.54
CA ASN A 629 25.43 -2.20 18.70
C ASN A 629 26.07 -1.77 17.37
N ASN A 630 26.04 -0.46 17.10
CA ASN A 630 26.51 0.14 15.86
C ASN A 630 27.98 0.62 15.89
N ALA A 631 28.52 0.90 17.08
CA ALA A 631 29.87 1.44 17.22
C ALA A 631 30.91 0.54 16.53
N GLY A 632 31.81 1.17 15.77
CA GLY A 632 32.85 0.47 15.04
C GLY A 632 33.99 1.40 14.65
N VAL A 633 35.18 0.84 14.52
CA VAL A 633 36.39 1.53 14.05
C VAL A 633 37.05 0.73 12.94
N PHE A 634 37.83 1.43 12.13
CA PHE A 634 38.46 0.91 10.92
C PHE A 634 39.94 1.30 10.92
N GLU A 635 40.74 0.67 11.78
CA GLU A 635 42.16 1.00 12.04
C GLU A 635 43.01 -0.26 12.24
N GLU A 636 43.86 -0.63 11.29
CA GLU A 636 44.70 -1.84 11.42
C GLU A 636 46.02 -1.58 12.16
N HIS A 637 46.45 -0.32 12.31
CA HIS A 637 47.65 0.00 13.09
C HIS A 637 47.41 -0.09 14.60
N ASP A 638 46.18 0.16 15.04
CA ASP A 638 45.73 0.02 16.42
C ASP A 638 44.80 -1.20 16.56
N GLN A 639 45.43 -2.36 16.59
CA GLN A 639 44.76 -3.65 16.63
C GLN A 639 43.95 -3.84 17.93
N ASP A 640 44.49 -3.34 19.05
CA ASP A 640 43.84 -3.42 20.36
C ASP A 640 42.56 -2.58 20.38
N LEU A 641 42.59 -1.37 19.82
CA LEU A 641 41.38 -0.54 19.67
C LEU A 641 40.35 -1.22 18.76
N THR A 642 40.78 -1.75 17.63
CA THR A 642 39.88 -2.44 16.68
C THR A 642 39.23 -3.66 17.33
N VAL A 643 39.96 -4.47 18.10
CA VAL A 643 39.39 -5.59 18.87
C VAL A 643 38.45 -5.10 19.99
N ALA A 644 38.88 -4.09 20.75
CA ALA A 644 38.13 -3.58 21.89
C ALA A 644 36.76 -3.00 21.45
N VAL A 645 36.74 -2.18 20.40
CA VAL A 645 35.51 -1.56 19.89
C VAL A 645 34.68 -2.57 19.10
N ASN A 646 35.22 -3.19 18.05
CA ASN A 646 34.41 -3.98 17.11
C ASN A 646 33.93 -5.33 17.66
N PHE A 647 34.53 -5.83 18.74
CA PHE A 647 34.22 -7.15 19.30
C PHE A 647 33.96 -7.12 20.81
N THR A 648 34.94 -6.77 21.63
CA THR A 648 34.83 -6.89 23.09
C THR A 648 33.69 -6.02 23.65
N SER A 649 33.58 -4.77 23.23
CA SER A 649 32.52 -3.86 23.67
C SER A 649 31.14 -4.38 23.26
N VAL A 650 31.00 -4.92 22.05
CA VAL A 650 29.74 -5.45 21.52
C VAL A 650 29.25 -6.64 22.34
N ILE A 651 30.17 -7.54 22.73
CA ILE A 651 29.85 -8.65 23.64
C ILE A 651 29.38 -8.11 24.98
N HIS A 652 30.15 -7.22 25.60
CA HIS A 652 29.81 -6.67 26.92
C HIS A 652 28.45 -5.96 26.92
N CYS A 653 28.19 -5.13 25.90
CA CYS A 653 26.91 -4.44 25.73
C CYS A 653 25.75 -5.44 25.54
N THR A 654 25.95 -6.45 24.68
CA THR A 654 24.95 -7.51 24.45
C THR A 654 24.63 -8.28 25.72
N MET A 655 25.65 -8.72 26.46
CA MET A 655 25.47 -9.50 27.69
C MET A 655 24.79 -8.69 28.79
N HIS A 656 25.17 -7.41 28.94
CA HIS A 656 24.50 -6.52 29.89
C HIS A 656 23.03 -6.28 29.53
N ALA A 657 22.74 -6.06 28.24
CA ALA A 657 21.38 -5.89 27.77
C ALA A 657 20.53 -7.15 28.00
N ILE A 658 21.07 -8.37 27.83
CA ILE A 658 20.35 -9.61 28.16
C ILE A 658 19.96 -9.65 29.64
N GLU A 659 20.84 -9.26 30.56
CA GLU A 659 20.55 -9.22 32.00
C GLU A 659 19.42 -8.24 32.34
N ARG A 660 19.32 -7.11 31.62
CA ARG A 660 18.30 -6.06 31.86
C ARG A 660 16.99 -6.30 31.11
N MET A 661 17.06 -6.76 29.87
CA MET A 661 15.91 -7.03 29.00
C MET A 661 15.27 -8.39 29.29
N GLY A 662 16.04 -9.35 29.77
CA GLY A 662 15.62 -10.75 29.86
C GLY A 662 14.49 -11.02 30.84
N THR A 663 13.56 -11.88 30.44
CA THR A 663 12.38 -12.27 31.23
C THR A 663 12.75 -12.96 32.55
N HIS A 664 13.86 -13.69 32.55
CA HIS A 664 14.44 -14.34 33.74
C HIS A 664 14.83 -13.39 34.88
N LYS A 665 14.95 -12.09 34.61
CA LYS A 665 15.25 -11.02 35.59
C LYS A 665 14.10 -10.02 35.75
N GLY A 666 12.91 -10.34 35.22
CA GLY A 666 11.73 -9.47 35.25
C GLY A 666 11.65 -8.46 34.10
N GLY A 667 12.57 -8.51 33.13
CA GLY A 667 12.49 -7.74 31.89
C GLY A 667 11.38 -8.26 30.95
N LYS A 668 11.06 -7.50 29.89
CA LYS A 668 9.96 -7.82 28.96
C LYS A 668 10.38 -8.66 27.74
N GLY A 669 11.67 -8.99 27.64
CA GLY A 669 12.28 -9.41 26.38
C GLY A 669 12.59 -8.22 25.47
N GLY A 670 13.20 -8.48 24.33
CA GLY A 670 13.64 -7.43 23.40
C GLY A 670 14.41 -7.96 22.20
N VAL A 671 15.02 -7.05 21.44
CA VAL A 671 15.92 -7.40 20.33
C VAL A 671 17.24 -6.65 20.42
N ILE A 672 18.34 -7.37 20.17
CA ILE A 672 19.69 -6.83 20.09
C ILE A 672 20.19 -7.03 18.66
N VAL A 673 20.46 -5.93 17.97
CA VAL A 673 21.02 -5.92 16.62
C VAL A 673 22.51 -5.60 16.70
N ASN A 674 23.35 -6.53 16.26
CA ASN A 674 24.79 -6.36 16.19
C ASN A 674 25.22 -6.01 14.76
N LEU A 675 25.98 -4.92 14.58
CA LEU A 675 26.49 -4.52 13.28
C LEU A 675 27.81 -5.25 12.98
N GLY A 676 27.69 -6.31 12.18
CA GLY A 676 28.79 -7.04 11.58
C GLY A 676 29.42 -6.27 10.41
N SER A 677 29.79 -7.01 9.37
CA SER A 677 30.26 -6.49 8.09
C SER A 677 30.15 -7.61 7.05
N ILE A 678 30.09 -7.28 5.77
CA ILE A 678 30.37 -8.24 4.70
C ILE A 678 31.72 -8.94 4.93
N CYS A 679 32.69 -8.27 5.57
CA CYS A 679 33.98 -8.84 5.99
C CYS A 679 33.86 -9.98 7.02
N ALA A 680 32.70 -10.17 7.64
CA ALA A 680 32.41 -11.33 8.49
C ALA A 680 32.10 -12.60 7.68
N LEU A 681 31.71 -12.43 6.41
CA LEU A 681 31.24 -13.50 5.52
C LEU A 681 32.28 -13.82 4.44
N ILE A 682 33.04 -12.81 4.01
CA ILE A 682 34.15 -12.91 3.06
C ILE A 682 35.35 -12.17 3.64
N SER A 683 36.58 -12.63 3.43
CA SER A 683 37.78 -11.95 3.95
C SER A 683 38.34 -10.96 2.93
N LEU A 684 38.87 -9.84 3.42
CA LEU A 684 39.63 -8.88 2.61
C LEU A 684 41.08 -8.83 3.10
N SER A 685 42.03 -9.07 2.20
CA SER A 685 43.46 -9.15 2.54
C SER A 685 44.06 -7.82 3.00
N THR A 686 43.41 -6.70 2.74
CA THR A 686 43.85 -5.37 3.16
C THR A 686 43.58 -5.07 4.63
N ILE A 687 42.61 -5.76 5.24
CA ILE A 687 42.07 -5.46 6.58
C ILE A 687 41.83 -6.75 7.39
N PRO A 688 42.90 -7.52 7.66
CA PRO A 688 42.80 -8.83 8.29
C PRO A 688 42.28 -8.76 9.74
N VAL A 689 42.68 -7.75 10.53
CA VAL A 689 42.27 -7.64 11.94
C VAL A 689 40.79 -7.25 12.03
N TYR A 690 40.36 -6.25 11.26
CA TYR A 690 38.94 -5.90 11.15
C TYR A 690 38.10 -7.09 10.69
N SER A 691 38.53 -7.82 9.65
CA SER A 691 37.82 -9.01 9.16
C SER A 691 37.70 -10.08 10.24
N ALA A 692 38.77 -10.31 11.02
CA ALA A 692 38.76 -11.24 12.14
C ALA A 692 37.75 -10.83 13.22
N THR A 693 37.70 -9.55 13.62
CA THR A 693 36.74 -9.07 14.64
C THR A 693 35.29 -9.21 14.19
N LYS A 694 34.99 -8.89 12.93
CA LYS A 694 33.62 -9.01 12.37
C LYS A 694 33.21 -10.46 12.17
N GLY A 695 34.13 -11.34 11.78
CA GLY A 695 33.90 -12.79 11.74
C GLY A 695 33.62 -13.36 13.13
N ALA A 696 34.41 -12.97 14.14
CA ALA A 696 34.21 -13.37 15.52
C ALA A 696 32.84 -12.93 16.06
N LEU A 697 32.40 -11.72 15.74
CA LEU A 697 31.07 -11.22 16.09
C LEU A 697 29.93 -12.06 15.47
N ALA A 698 30.04 -12.41 14.18
CA ALA A 698 29.04 -13.27 13.53
C ALA A 698 28.95 -14.65 14.20
N PHE A 699 30.10 -15.26 14.55
CA PHE A 699 30.12 -16.51 15.30
C PHE A 699 29.56 -16.38 16.71
N PHE A 700 29.83 -15.28 17.41
CA PHE A 700 29.22 -14.99 18.70
C PHE A 700 27.69 -14.95 18.60
N VAL A 701 27.12 -14.22 17.63
CA VAL A 701 25.67 -14.16 17.45
C VAL A 701 25.08 -15.55 17.16
N ARG A 702 25.70 -16.35 16.28
CA ARG A 702 25.25 -17.74 16.03
C ARG A 702 25.13 -18.58 17.30
N SER A 703 26.03 -18.39 18.25
CA SER A 703 26.02 -19.13 19.53
C SER A 703 24.83 -18.79 20.43
N THR A 704 24.04 -17.77 20.09
CA THR A 704 22.88 -17.28 20.86
C THR A 704 21.53 -17.74 20.31
N LYS A 705 21.50 -18.74 19.43
CA LYS A 705 20.28 -19.21 18.75
C LYS A 705 19.12 -19.51 19.71
N ASP A 706 19.41 -20.13 20.85
CA ASP A 706 18.40 -20.57 21.81
C ASP A 706 18.05 -19.49 22.86
N TYR A 707 18.66 -18.30 22.79
CA TYR A 707 18.53 -17.28 23.83
C TYR A 707 17.15 -16.62 23.84
N ASN A 708 16.47 -16.55 22.70
CA ASN A 708 15.12 -16.02 22.64
C ASN A 708 14.13 -16.90 23.42
N GLU A 709 14.21 -18.22 23.27
CA GLU A 709 13.36 -19.15 24.02
C GLU A 709 13.65 -19.08 25.52
N LYS A 710 14.93 -18.93 25.88
CA LYS A 710 15.38 -18.94 27.28
C LYS A 710 15.16 -17.63 28.04
N TYR A 711 15.33 -16.49 27.37
CA TYR A 711 15.36 -15.17 28.01
C TYR A 711 14.40 -14.16 27.40
N GLY A 712 13.69 -14.51 26.32
CA GLY A 712 12.81 -13.59 25.59
C GLY A 712 13.54 -12.50 24.79
N VAL A 713 14.87 -12.62 24.62
CA VAL A 713 15.70 -11.64 23.89
C VAL A 713 16.21 -12.27 22.60
N ARG A 714 15.87 -11.66 21.46
CA ARG A 714 16.40 -12.06 20.14
C ARG A 714 17.71 -11.33 19.87
N ILE A 715 18.71 -12.05 19.39
CA ILE A 715 20.01 -11.49 19.07
C ILE A 715 20.32 -11.79 17.60
N VAL A 716 20.49 -10.74 16.79
CA VAL A 716 20.66 -10.85 15.34
C VAL A 716 21.91 -10.09 14.89
N CYS A 717 22.49 -10.50 13.77
CA CYS A 717 23.64 -9.82 13.15
C CYS A 717 23.28 -9.30 11.77
N LEU A 718 23.50 -8.00 11.52
CA LEU A 718 23.49 -7.43 10.18
C LEU A 718 24.92 -7.29 9.67
N CYS A 719 25.21 -7.87 8.51
CA CYS A 719 26.46 -7.74 7.77
C CYS A 719 26.27 -6.76 6.61
N PRO A 720 26.47 -5.44 6.80
CA PRO A 720 26.40 -4.47 5.71
C PRO A 720 27.61 -4.56 4.78
N GLY A 721 27.40 -4.22 3.49
CA GLY A 721 28.46 -3.87 2.54
C GLY A 721 29.15 -2.55 2.89
N MET A 722 30.11 -2.09 2.06
CA MET A 722 30.77 -0.80 2.27
C MET A 722 29.77 0.35 2.16
N THR A 723 29.61 1.12 3.22
CA THR A 723 28.56 2.16 3.35
C THR A 723 29.17 3.55 3.37
N LYS A 724 28.55 4.52 2.69
CA LYS A 724 29.01 5.91 2.65
C LYS A 724 28.88 6.60 4.02
N THR A 725 29.98 6.68 4.76
CA THR A 725 30.06 7.26 6.12
C THR A 725 31.39 8.01 6.28
N LYS A 726 31.58 8.79 7.38
CA LYS A 726 32.89 9.41 7.68
C LYS A 726 34.02 8.37 7.72
N MET A 727 33.73 7.18 8.25
CA MET A 727 34.65 6.03 8.29
C MET A 727 35.11 5.60 6.89
N THR A 728 34.23 5.54 5.89
CA THR A 728 34.59 5.16 4.50
C THR A 728 35.00 6.34 3.62
N HIS A 729 34.73 7.58 4.04
CA HIS A 729 35.30 8.77 3.42
C HIS A 729 36.79 8.96 3.79
N ALA A 730 37.18 8.64 5.03
CA ALA A 730 38.58 8.45 5.41
C ALA A 730 39.23 7.28 4.63
N ALA A 731 38.43 6.27 4.25
CA ALA A 731 38.86 5.13 3.42
C ALA A 731 39.33 5.49 1.99
N ARG A 732 39.17 6.75 1.55
CA ARG A 732 39.76 7.23 0.28
C ARG A 732 41.26 7.51 0.37
N ASP A 733 41.83 7.52 1.57
CA ASP A 733 43.26 7.37 1.81
C ASP A 733 43.52 5.98 2.39
N ALA A 734 43.29 4.93 1.59
CA ALA A 734 43.29 3.55 2.08
C ALA A 734 44.63 3.09 2.70
N LYS A 735 45.70 3.84 2.43
CA LYS A 735 47.03 3.61 2.99
C LYS A 735 47.17 4.07 4.45
N SER A 736 46.29 4.97 4.91
CA SER A 736 46.36 5.53 6.28
C SER A 736 45.98 4.54 7.38
N TYR A 737 45.18 3.51 7.07
CA TYR A 737 44.69 2.52 8.05
C TYR A 737 44.98 1.07 7.67
N CYS A 738 45.49 0.78 6.47
CA CYS A 738 46.00 -0.55 6.12
C CYS A 738 47.42 -0.71 6.62
N LEU A 739 47.82 -1.92 6.99
CA LEU A 739 49.20 -2.21 7.38
C LEU A 739 50.16 -1.92 6.21
N ASP A 740 51.33 -1.32 6.52
CA ASP A 740 52.32 -0.87 5.53
C ASP A 740 52.75 -1.94 4.50
N PHE A 741 52.67 -3.22 4.87
CA PHE A 741 53.07 -4.34 4.02
C PHE A 741 52.00 -4.77 3.00
N VAL A 742 50.80 -4.20 3.03
CA VAL A 742 49.72 -4.55 2.10
C VAL A 742 50.05 -4.02 0.68
N PRO A 743 50.10 -4.88 -0.35
CA PRO A 743 50.38 -4.44 -1.71
C PRO A 743 49.38 -3.41 -2.25
N GLN A 744 49.88 -2.35 -2.90
CA GLN A 744 49.08 -1.24 -3.44
C GLN A 744 47.91 -1.71 -4.33
N LYS A 745 48.11 -2.76 -5.14
CA LYS A 745 47.04 -3.33 -5.98
C LYS A 745 45.78 -3.75 -5.20
N PHE A 746 45.94 -4.21 -3.96
CA PHE A 746 44.80 -4.61 -3.11
C PHE A 746 44.13 -3.39 -2.48
N VAL A 747 44.94 -2.37 -2.15
CA VAL A 747 44.47 -1.06 -1.69
C VAL A 747 43.62 -0.40 -2.78
N ASP A 748 44.09 -0.39 -4.03
CA ASP A 748 43.37 0.18 -5.18
C ASP A 748 42.04 -0.56 -5.44
N GLN A 749 42.03 -1.90 -5.33
CA GLN A 749 40.82 -2.72 -5.42
C GLN A 749 39.82 -2.38 -4.32
N HIS A 750 40.28 -2.20 -3.08
CA HIS A 750 39.43 -1.82 -1.95
C HIS A 750 38.77 -0.46 -2.17
N ILE A 751 39.53 0.54 -2.64
CA ILE A 751 39.01 1.89 -2.94
C ILE A 751 37.96 1.86 -4.06
N SER A 752 38.07 0.92 -5.01
CA SER A 752 37.15 0.81 -6.15
C SER A 752 35.78 0.20 -5.83
N MET A 753 35.58 -0.29 -4.60
CA MET A 753 34.32 -0.91 -4.21
C MET A 753 33.16 0.10 -4.14
N HIS A 754 31.97 -0.36 -4.54
CA HIS A 754 30.76 0.43 -4.51
C HIS A 754 30.36 0.77 -3.06
N LEU A 755 30.06 2.05 -2.80
CA LEU A 755 29.56 2.53 -1.51
C LEU A 755 28.03 2.62 -1.54
N GLN A 756 27.37 1.88 -0.66
CA GLN A 756 25.92 1.91 -0.51
C GLN A 756 25.45 3.05 0.42
N ASP A 757 24.16 3.37 0.35
CA ASP A 757 23.54 4.44 1.13
C ASP A 757 23.34 4.02 2.61
N PRO A 758 23.70 4.86 3.59
CA PRO A 758 23.49 4.56 5.01
C PRO A 758 22.00 4.39 5.39
N ASN A 759 21.07 5.02 4.67
CA ASN A 759 19.63 4.85 4.92
C ASN A 759 19.16 3.43 4.54
N SER A 760 19.79 2.79 3.55
CA SER A 760 19.52 1.39 3.20
C SER A 760 19.92 0.46 4.34
N VAL A 761 21.08 0.72 4.96
CA VAL A 761 21.53 -0.04 6.15
C VAL A 761 20.59 0.19 7.33
N ALA A 762 20.19 1.44 7.59
CA ALA A 762 19.26 1.76 8.68
C ALA A 762 17.90 1.09 8.49
N SER A 763 17.36 1.08 7.26
CA SER A 763 16.12 0.37 6.92
C SER A 763 16.24 -1.13 7.17
N ALA A 764 17.38 -1.72 6.82
CA ALA A 764 17.63 -3.13 7.07
C ALA A 764 17.78 -3.48 8.56
N VAL A 765 18.37 -2.60 9.38
CA VAL A 765 18.41 -2.78 10.84
C VAL A 765 16.99 -2.90 11.40
N VAL A 766 16.06 -2.04 10.96
CA VAL A 766 14.65 -2.10 11.37
C VAL A 766 14.00 -3.41 10.91
N GLU A 767 14.19 -3.78 9.65
CA GLU A 767 13.59 -5.00 9.10
C GLU A 767 14.06 -6.27 9.84
N ILE A 768 15.36 -6.40 10.11
CA ILE A 768 15.86 -7.59 10.82
C ILE A 768 15.53 -7.55 12.32
N ALA A 769 15.40 -6.35 12.91
CA ALA A 769 14.95 -6.22 14.29
C ALA A 769 13.55 -6.80 14.45
N GLU A 770 12.72 -6.79 13.41
CA GLU A 770 11.36 -7.33 13.44
C GLU A 770 11.28 -8.79 13.04
N LYS A 771 11.96 -9.16 11.95
CA LYS A 771 11.80 -10.48 11.31
C LYS A 771 12.84 -11.50 11.76
N GLY A 772 14.03 -11.05 12.16
CA GLY A 772 15.16 -11.91 12.45
C GLY A 772 14.92 -12.81 13.66
N LYS A 773 15.31 -14.07 13.56
CA LYS A 773 15.33 -15.02 14.66
C LYS A 773 16.68 -14.93 15.39
N SER A 774 16.67 -15.28 16.66
CA SER A 774 17.91 -15.27 17.44
C SER A 774 18.95 -16.19 16.79
N GLY A 775 20.18 -15.70 16.68
CA GLY A 775 21.28 -16.40 16.00
C GLY A 775 21.40 -16.12 14.49
N ASP A 776 20.41 -15.48 13.85
CA ASP A 776 20.45 -15.24 12.41
C ASP A 776 21.56 -14.27 12.01
N ILE A 777 22.17 -14.54 10.85
CA ILE A 777 23.17 -13.69 10.19
C ILE A 777 22.58 -13.19 8.87
N TRP A 778 22.39 -11.88 8.75
CA TRP A 778 21.75 -11.26 7.58
C TRP A 778 22.77 -10.45 6.78
N LEU A 779 22.72 -10.53 5.45
CA LEU A 779 23.55 -9.75 4.54
C LEU A 779 22.72 -8.65 3.89
N GLN A 780 23.15 -7.40 4.03
CA GLN A 780 22.61 -6.25 3.32
C GLN A 780 23.75 -5.60 2.52
N CYS A 781 23.61 -5.47 1.20
CA CYS A 781 24.69 -4.95 0.36
C CYS A 781 24.12 -4.35 -0.93
N CYS A 782 24.78 -3.32 -1.47
CA CYS A 782 24.41 -2.65 -2.73
C CYS A 782 22.98 -2.10 -2.72
N ASP A 783 22.55 -1.51 -1.61
CA ASP A 783 21.21 -0.96 -1.40
C ASP A 783 20.07 -1.97 -1.59
N GLN A 784 20.38 -3.27 -1.60
CA GLN A 784 19.39 -4.34 -1.67
C GLN A 784 18.79 -4.62 -0.29
N PRO A 785 17.56 -5.16 -0.23
CA PRO A 785 16.95 -5.64 1.01
C PRO A 785 17.86 -6.66 1.75
N PRO A 786 17.79 -6.71 3.10
CA PRO A 786 18.56 -7.68 3.86
C PRO A 786 18.07 -9.10 3.56
N VAL A 787 19.02 -10.02 3.37
CA VAL A 787 18.73 -11.45 3.16
C VAL A 787 19.36 -12.28 4.26
N ASP A 788 18.63 -13.27 4.78
CA ASP A 788 19.18 -14.28 5.67
C ASP A 788 20.26 -15.05 4.92
N TRP A 789 21.52 -14.90 5.34
CA TRP A 789 22.68 -15.45 4.66
C TRP A 789 22.70 -16.99 4.69
N GLU A 790 22.04 -17.60 5.66
CA GLU A 790 22.12 -19.04 5.91
C GLU A 790 20.98 -19.82 5.24
N ASN A 791 19.94 -19.15 4.75
CA ASN A 791 18.72 -19.77 4.22
C ASN A 791 18.69 -19.83 2.67
N LYS A 792 19.76 -20.36 2.06
CA LYS A 792 19.91 -20.46 0.60
C LYS A 792 19.15 -21.67 0.03
N LYS A 793 17.94 -21.48 -0.49
CA LYS A 793 17.26 -22.44 -1.39
C LYS A 793 17.82 -22.32 -2.81
N ALA A 794 17.91 -23.42 -3.56
CA ALA A 794 18.23 -23.36 -4.99
C ALA A 794 17.09 -22.69 -5.76
N TYR A 795 17.40 -21.96 -6.84
CA TYR A 795 16.41 -21.28 -7.66
C TYR A 795 16.52 -21.72 -9.12
N VAL A 796 15.40 -22.06 -9.74
CA VAL A 796 15.32 -22.47 -11.15
C VAL A 796 14.41 -21.49 -11.88
N ALA A 797 14.97 -20.77 -12.86
CA ALA A 797 14.22 -19.87 -13.74
C ALA A 797 13.96 -20.56 -15.09
N ILE A 798 12.71 -20.53 -15.56
CA ILE A 798 12.29 -21.11 -16.84
C ILE A 798 11.83 -19.98 -17.76
N PHE A 799 12.48 -19.85 -18.92
CA PHE A 799 12.20 -18.83 -19.93
C PHE A 799 11.56 -19.51 -21.13
N ASP A 800 10.33 -19.13 -21.48
CA ASP A 800 9.55 -19.81 -22.51
C ASP A 800 8.48 -18.87 -23.08
N LEU A 801 7.90 -19.20 -24.23
CA LEU A 801 6.88 -18.40 -24.92
C LEU A 801 5.47 -18.54 -24.32
N LEU A 802 5.20 -19.55 -23.48
CA LEU A 802 3.91 -19.59 -22.79
C LEU A 802 3.83 -18.48 -21.74
N VAL A 803 2.61 -18.13 -21.35
CA VAL A 803 2.37 -17.14 -20.29
C VAL A 803 2.30 -17.86 -18.95
N ALA A 804 2.89 -17.27 -17.90
CA ALA A 804 2.93 -17.82 -16.54
C ALA A 804 1.55 -18.20 -15.98
N GLU A 805 0.50 -17.52 -16.44
CA GLU A 805 -0.88 -17.74 -16.02
C GLU A 805 -1.57 -18.92 -16.70
N SER A 806 -0.94 -19.54 -17.71
CA SER A 806 -1.53 -20.69 -18.39
C SER A 806 -1.69 -21.87 -17.43
N ASP A 807 -2.81 -22.58 -17.55
CA ASP A 807 -3.13 -23.72 -16.68
C ASP A 807 -2.08 -24.83 -16.76
N VAL A 808 -1.43 -24.97 -17.93
CA VAL A 808 -0.34 -25.92 -18.17
C VAL A 808 0.89 -25.57 -17.33
N VAL A 809 1.31 -24.31 -17.32
CA VAL A 809 2.47 -23.85 -16.55
C VAL A 809 2.19 -23.93 -15.04
N ARG A 810 0.99 -23.50 -14.61
CA ARG A 810 0.58 -23.58 -13.19
C ARG A 810 0.54 -25.02 -12.68
N ALA A 811 0.02 -25.95 -13.48
CA ALA A 811 -0.02 -27.37 -13.13
C ALA A 811 1.40 -27.96 -13.00
N ALA A 812 2.29 -27.66 -13.95
CA ALA A 812 3.67 -28.15 -13.90
C ALA A 812 4.45 -27.60 -12.69
N PHE A 813 4.31 -26.32 -12.37
CA PHE A 813 4.96 -25.71 -11.20
C PHE A 813 4.45 -26.27 -9.89
N LYS A 814 3.14 -26.48 -9.78
CA LYS A 814 2.55 -27.11 -8.60
C LYS A 814 3.12 -28.51 -8.36
N THR A 815 3.34 -29.29 -9.41
CA THR A 815 4.00 -30.60 -9.31
C THR A 815 5.46 -30.48 -8.88
N LEU A 816 6.23 -29.58 -9.50
CA LEU A 816 7.64 -29.36 -9.16
C LEU A 816 7.85 -28.84 -7.73
N GLU A 817 7.00 -27.94 -7.25
CA GLU A 817 7.05 -27.43 -5.87
C GLU A 817 6.67 -28.49 -4.84
N GLN A 818 5.74 -29.40 -5.17
CA GLN A 818 5.39 -30.54 -4.32
C GLN A 818 6.53 -31.57 -4.25
N GLU A 819 7.25 -31.77 -5.36
CA GLU A 819 8.32 -32.76 -5.45
C GLU A 819 9.65 -32.24 -4.86
N PHE A 820 9.91 -30.92 -4.94
CA PHE A 820 11.21 -30.32 -4.57
C PHE A 820 11.09 -29.11 -3.60
N ASP A 821 10.59 -29.32 -2.37
CA ASP A 821 10.38 -28.29 -1.31
C ASP A 821 11.63 -27.43 -0.95
N LYS A 822 12.83 -27.86 -1.34
CA LYS A 822 14.09 -27.10 -1.15
C LYS A 822 14.50 -26.23 -2.34
N VAL A 823 13.71 -26.21 -3.40
CA VAL A 823 13.94 -25.45 -4.64
C VAL A 823 12.82 -24.43 -4.82
N ARG A 824 13.17 -23.22 -5.27
CA ARG A 824 12.22 -22.19 -5.70
C ARG A 824 12.23 -22.14 -7.22
N PHE A 825 11.06 -21.94 -7.83
CA PHE A 825 10.93 -21.85 -9.28
C PHE A 825 10.41 -20.47 -9.69
N GLY A 826 10.85 -19.98 -10.84
CA GLY A 826 10.33 -18.78 -11.49
C GLY A 826 10.04 -19.05 -12.96
N TYR A 827 8.93 -18.51 -13.46
CA TYR A 827 8.55 -18.63 -14.87
C TYR A 827 8.47 -17.25 -15.51
N TYR A 828 9.10 -17.12 -16.67
CA TYR A 828 9.25 -15.85 -17.37
C TYR A 828 8.85 -16.05 -18.83
N HIS A 829 7.82 -15.31 -19.25
CA HIS A 829 7.53 -15.20 -20.67
C HIS A 829 8.73 -14.51 -21.34
N CYS A 830 9.33 -15.18 -22.33
CA CYS A 830 10.52 -14.69 -22.99
C CYS A 830 10.60 -15.22 -24.42
N ASP A 831 10.47 -14.35 -25.41
CA ASP A 831 10.97 -14.63 -26.75
C ASP A 831 12.49 -14.42 -26.79
N VAL A 832 13.24 -15.51 -26.91
CA VAL A 832 14.72 -15.48 -26.94
C VAL A 832 15.28 -14.77 -28.19
N VAL A 833 14.48 -14.59 -29.25
CA VAL A 833 14.86 -13.80 -30.42
C VAL A 833 14.84 -12.31 -30.09
N ASN A 834 13.93 -11.89 -29.20
CA ASN A 834 13.88 -10.54 -28.65
C ASN A 834 14.95 -10.36 -27.57
N HIS A 835 16.14 -9.92 -27.98
CA HIS A 835 17.28 -9.84 -27.08
C HIS A 835 17.08 -8.86 -25.91
N GLU A 836 16.32 -7.79 -26.09
CA GLU A 836 16.01 -6.84 -25.01
C GLU A 836 15.12 -7.48 -23.95
N GLU A 837 14.14 -8.28 -24.38
CA GLU A 837 13.28 -9.05 -23.48
C GLU A 837 14.09 -10.11 -22.72
N PHE A 838 14.95 -10.87 -23.40
CA PHE A 838 15.86 -11.80 -22.71
C PHE A 838 16.74 -11.10 -21.67
N ILE A 839 17.33 -9.96 -22.00
CA ILE A 839 18.17 -9.19 -21.07
C ILE A 839 17.34 -8.73 -19.86
N ALA A 840 16.12 -8.24 -20.08
CA ALA A 840 15.23 -7.81 -19.01
C ALA A 840 14.90 -8.97 -18.06
N GLN A 841 14.45 -10.10 -18.60
CA GLN A 841 14.11 -11.28 -17.79
C GLN A 841 15.33 -11.87 -17.08
N TYR A 842 16.49 -11.92 -17.75
CA TYR A 842 17.74 -12.37 -17.14
C TYR A 842 18.14 -11.46 -15.97
N ASN A 843 18.02 -10.14 -16.15
CA ASN A 843 18.31 -9.19 -15.08
C ASN A 843 17.34 -9.35 -13.90
N ASP A 844 16.06 -9.57 -14.14
CA ASP A 844 15.05 -9.81 -13.10
C ASP A 844 15.34 -11.08 -12.28
N VAL A 845 15.82 -12.15 -12.94
CA VAL A 845 16.34 -13.33 -12.24
C VAL A 845 17.53 -12.95 -11.37
N THR A 846 18.53 -12.26 -11.93
CA THR A 846 19.73 -11.89 -11.15
C THR A 846 19.44 -10.91 -10.01
N ASN A 847 18.41 -10.08 -10.12
CA ASN A 847 17.94 -9.24 -9.01
C ASN A 847 17.40 -10.09 -7.86
N SER A 848 16.84 -11.25 -8.17
CA SER A 848 16.22 -12.16 -7.19
C SER A 848 17.22 -13.10 -6.51
N ILE A 849 18.28 -13.53 -7.21
CA ILE A 849 19.23 -14.56 -6.71
C ILE A 849 20.70 -14.15 -6.74
N ARG A 850 20.98 -12.89 -7.09
CA ARG A 850 22.30 -12.25 -7.27
C ARG A 850 23.12 -12.79 -8.43
N ASN A 851 23.27 -14.11 -8.61
CA ASN A 851 24.08 -14.71 -9.67
C ASN A 851 23.42 -15.95 -10.27
N VAL A 852 23.73 -16.21 -11.54
CA VAL A 852 23.38 -17.45 -12.24
C VAL A 852 24.60 -18.37 -12.24
N ASP A 853 24.45 -19.61 -11.77
CA ASP A 853 25.53 -20.61 -11.75
C ASP A 853 25.53 -21.50 -13.01
N ILE A 854 24.34 -21.77 -13.55
CA ILE A 854 24.09 -22.66 -14.69
C ILE A 854 23.11 -21.97 -15.65
N LEU A 855 23.50 -21.82 -16.92
CA LEU A 855 22.59 -21.44 -18.01
C LEU A 855 22.49 -22.59 -19.01
N VAL A 856 21.27 -22.96 -19.41
CA VAL A 856 21.01 -23.96 -20.45
C VAL A 856 20.27 -23.29 -21.60
N ASN A 857 20.94 -23.12 -22.73
CA ASN A 857 20.33 -22.60 -23.96
C ASN A 857 19.62 -23.75 -24.69
N ASN A 858 18.40 -24.06 -24.23
CA ASN A 858 17.60 -25.18 -24.70
C ASN A 858 16.69 -24.86 -25.89
N ALA A 859 16.27 -23.60 -26.05
CA ALA A 859 15.35 -23.20 -27.11
C ALA A 859 15.90 -23.55 -28.50
N GLY A 860 15.06 -24.14 -29.34
CA GLY A 860 15.41 -24.51 -30.70
C GLY A 860 14.17 -24.85 -31.51
N ILE A 861 14.26 -24.68 -32.83
CA ILE A 861 13.21 -25.04 -33.79
C ILE A 861 13.80 -25.74 -35.02
N CYS A 862 12.97 -26.50 -35.72
CA CYS A 862 13.27 -27.05 -37.04
C CYS A 862 12.15 -26.63 -38.00
N ASN A 863 12.41 -25.60 -38.80
CA ASN A 863 11.48 -25.12 -39.82
C ASN A 863 12.24 -24.67 -41.07
N GLU A 864 12.36 -25.56 -42.04
CA GLU A 864 13.04 -25.29 -43.31
C GLU A 864 12.27 -24.31 -44.20
N ASN A 865 10.95 -24.16 -43.98
CA ASN A 865 10.12 -23.19 -44.67
C ASN A 865 10.26 -21.76 -44.12
N ASP A 866 10.85 -21.60 -42.93
CA ASP A 866 11.21 -20.31 -42.34
C ASP A 866 12.69 -20.31 -41.90
N PRO A 867 13.62 -20.18 -42.86
CA PRO A 867 15.05 -20.25 -42.56
C PRO A 867 15.52 -19.08 -41.67
N ASP A 868 14.91 -17.91 -41.79
CA ASP A 868 15.28 -16.73 -41.01
C ASP A 868 14.93 -16.93 -39.53
N LEU A 869 13.73 -17.46 -39.23
CA LEU A 869 13.36 -17.79 -37.86
C LEU A 869 14.24 -18.92 -37.30
N THR A 870 14.52 -19.95 -38.10
CA THR A 870 15.40 -21.06 -37.69
C THR A 870 16.82 -20.55 -37.36
N ILE A 871 17.36 -19.63 -38.15
CA ILE A 871 18.65 -18.97 -37.87
C ILE A 871 18.57 -18.07 -36.64
N ALA A 872 17.49 -17.29 -36.49
CA ALA A 872 17.30 -16.37 -35.38
C ALA A 872 17.27 -17.11 -34.03
N VAL A 873 16.51 -18.20 -33.93
CA VAL A 873 16.39 -19.00 -32.71
C VAL A 873 17.63 -19.86 -32.49
N ASN A 874 18.05 -20.67 -33.47
CA ASN A 874 19.07 -21.69 -33.25
C ASN A 874 20.50 -21.14 -33.21
N ILE A 875 20.77 -19.99 -33.84
CA ILE A 875 22.11 -19.38 -33.88
C ILE A 875 22.11 -18.07 -33.10
N THR A 876 21.31 -17.10 -33.54
CA THR A 876 21.45 -15.71 -33.07
C THR A 876 21.14 -15.60 -31.59
N ALA A 877 20.02 -16.17 -31.14
CA ALA A 877 19.65 -16.19 -29.72
C ALA A 877 20.69 -16.96 -28.88
N VAL A 878 21.09 -18.16 -29.31
CA VAL A 878 22.09 -18.98 -28.59
C VAL A 878 23.41 -18.23 -28.38
N ILE A 879 23.94 -17.59 -29.42
CA ILE A 879 25.17 -16.80 -29.33
C ILE A 879 24.96 -15.61 -28.39
N LYS A 880 23.90 -14.82 -28.59
CA LYS A 880 23.63 -13.62 -27.79
C LYS A 880 23.44 -13.95 -26.31
N CYS A 881 22.66 -14.99 -25.99
CA CYS A 881 22.46 -15.46 -24.61
C CYS A 881 23.77 -15.94 -24.00
N THR A 882 24.58 -16.71 -24.74
CA THR A 882 25.91 -17.16 -24.29
C THR A 882 26.85 -15.98 -24.03
N MET A 883 26.91 -15.00 -24.93
CA MET A 883 27.81 -13.85 -24.78
C MET A 883 27.36 -12.92 -23.65
N TYR A 884 26.05 -12.77 -23.44
CA TYR A 884 25.53 -12.05 -22.28
C TYR A 884 25.86 -12.78 -20.98
N ALA A 885 25.74 -14.11 -20.95
CA ALA A 885 26.19 -14.91 -19.81
C ALA A 885 27.70 -14.79 -19.59
N VAL A 886 28.52 -14.71 -20.64
CA VAL A 886 29.96 -14.42 -20.51
C VAL A 886 30.18 -13.08 -19.82
N GLU A 887 29.46 -12.03 -20.23
CA GLU A 887 29.56 -10.70 -19.62
C GLU A 887 29.14 -10.69 -18.14
N ARG A 888 28.09 -11.43 -17.79
CA ARG A 888 27.49 -11.41 -16.44
C ARG A 888 28.07 -12.43 -15.46
N MET A 889 28.37 -13.64 -15.95
CA MET A 889 28.89 -14.74 -15.14
C MET A 889 30.42 -14.79 -15.14
N GLY A 890 31.08 -14.23 -16.16
CA GLY A 890 32.53 -14.34 -16.33
C GLY A 890 33.35 -13.62 -15.24
N THR A 891 34.39 -14.31 -14.75
CA THR A 891 35.29 -13.79 -13.70
C THR A 891 36.07 -12.54 -14.15
N HIS A 892 36.38 -12.42 -15.43
CA HIS A 892 36.97 -11.22 -16.04
C HIS A 892 36.11 -9.94 -15.90
N ARG A 893 34.83 -10.07 -15.58
CA ARG A 893 33.88 -8.98 -15.29
C ARG A 893 33.34 -9.03 -13.86
N LEU A 894 34.09 -9.62 -12.93
CA LEU A 894 33.73 -9.79 -11.51
C LEU A 894 32.56 -10.76 -11.25
N GLY A 895 32.13 -11.53 -12.25
CA GLY A 895 31.21 -12.65 -12.07
C GLY A 895 31.86 -13.83 -11.32
N LYS A 896 31.07 -14.79 -10.85
CA LYS A 896 31.57 -15.95 -10.08
C LYS A 896 32.14 -17.09 -10.92
N GLY A 897 32.05 -16.99 -12.24
CA GLY A 897 32.17 -18.14 -13.12
C GLY A 897 30.87 -18.96 -13.15
N GLY A 898 30.88 -20.07 -13.87
CA GLY A 898 29.72 -20.94 -14.01
C GLY A 898 29.80 -21.82 -15.25
N ILE A 899 28.67 -22.40 -15.65
CA ILE A 899 28.57 -23.24 -16.85
C ILE A 899 27.43 -22.79 -17.75
N VAL A 900 27.72 -22.73 -19.06
CA VAL A 900 26.72 -22.52 -20.11
C VAL A 900 26.65 -23.80 -20.95
N VAL A 901 25.48 -24.42 -21.02
CA VAL A 901 25.21 -25.59 -21.85
C VAL A 901 24.42 -25.16 -23.07
N ASN A 902 25.00 -25.29 -24.26
CA ASN A 902 24.33 -25.03 -25.53
C ASN A 902 23.79 -26.34 -26.12
N ILE A 903 22.52 -26.35 -26.53
CA ILE A 903 21.91 -27.53 -27.15
C ILE A 903 22.11 -27.51 -28.67
N GLY A 904 23.08 -28.32 -29.10
CA GLY A 904 23.34 -28.66 -30.50
C GLY A 904 22.37 -29.71 -31.03
N SER A 905 22.89 -30.62 -31.83
CA SER A 905 22.18 -31.80 -32.34
C SER A 905 23.21 -32.76 -32.92
N ILE A 906 22.89 -34.06 -33.01
CA ILE A 906 23.66 -34.98 -33.84
C ILE A 906 23.84 -34.46 -35.27
N PHE A 907 22.85 -33.75 -35.81
CA PHE A 907 22.94 -33.12 -37.12
C PHE A 907 23.78 -31.83 -37.16
N GLY A 908 24.45 -31.50 -36.05
CA GLY A 908 25.59 -30.57 -36.00
C GLY A 908 26.95 -31.26 -36.14
N LEU A 909 26.95 -32.60 -36.24
CA LEU A 909 28.12 -33.47 -36.41
C LEU A 909 28.00 -34.32 -37.68
N THR A 910 26.77 -34.68 -38.05
CA THR A 910 26.40 -35.40 -39.28
C THR A 910 25.37 -34.59 -40.07
N ASN A 911 24.98 -35.05 -41.27
CA ASN A 911 24.02 -34.34 -42.12
C ASN A 911 22.97 -35.30 -42.66
N ILE A 912 21.74 -34.80 -42.81
CA ILE A 912 20.67 -35.49 -43.53
C ILE A 912 20.06 -34.54 -44.57
N PRO A 913 19.60 -35.06 -45.72
CA PRO A 913 19.20 -34.22 -46.86
C PRO A 913 17.87 -33.48 -46.67
N THR A 914 17.05 -33.86 -45.68
CA THR A 914 15.71 -33.28 -45.46
C THR A 914 15.74 -31.90 -44.80
N ILE A 915 16.73 -31.62 -43.95
CA ILE A 915 16.76 -30.43 -43.08
C ILE A 915 18.08 -29.62 -43.22
N PRO A 916 18.41 -29.14 -44.43
CA PRO A 916 19.70 -28.49 -44.68
C PRO A 916 19.93 -27.21 -43.87
N VAL A 917 18.89 -26.40 -43.62
CA VAL A 917 18.99 -25.16 -42.84
C VAL A 917 19.23 -25.50 -41.37
N TYR A 918 18.46 -26.42 -40.80
CA TYR A 918 18.66 -26.89 -39.43
C TYR A 918 20.07 -27.46 -39.23
N ASN A 919 20.55 -28.32 -40.15
CA ASN A 919 21.92 -28.85 -40.12
C ASN A 919 22.95 -27.72 -40.04
N ALA A 920 22.83 -26.72 -40.91
CA ALA A 920 23.72 -25.56 -40.92
C ALA A 920 23.70 -24.82 -39.58
N THR A 921 22.53 -24.61 -38.98
CA THR A 921 22.42 -23.94 -37.67
C THR A 921 23.07 -24.73 -36.55
N LYS A 922 22.92 -26.05 -36.52
CA LYS A 922 23.50 -26.89 -35.46
C LYS A 922 25.00 -27.08 -35.61
N HIS A 923 25.53 -27.11 -36.84
CA HIS A 923 26.97 -27.03 -37.09
C HIS A 923 27.55 -25.70 -36.59
N ALA A 924 26.83 -24.59 -36.78
CA ALA A 924 27.25 -23.29 -36.28
C ALA A 924 27.37 -23.25 -34.75
N VAL A 925 26.41 -23.84 -34.02
CA VAL A 925 26.46 -23.95 -32.55
C VAL A 925 27.66 -24.77 -32.07
N VAL A 926 27.91 -25.93 -32.69
CA VAL A 926 29.05 -26.79 -32.37
C VAL A 926 30.38 -26.05 -32.61
N SER A 927 30.51 -25.38 -33.76
CA SER A 927 31.70 -24.61 -34.11
C SER A 927 31.92 -23.44 -33.16
N PHE A 928 30.86 -22.70 -32.83
CA PHE A 928 30.88 -21.60 -31.87
C PHE A 928 31.44 -22.05 -30.51
N VAL A 929 30.91 -23.13 -29.94
CA VAL A 929 31.40 -23.65 -28.65
C VAL A 929 32.86 -24.12 -28.73
N ARG A 930 33.25 -24.83 -29.80
CA ARG A 930 34.65 -25.26 -30.00
C ARG A 930 35.61 -24.07 -30.05
N SER A 931 35.20 -22.97 -30.68
CA SER A 931 36.03 -21.75 -30.78
C SER A 931 36.29 -21.09 -29.42
N LEU A 932 35.42 -21.29 -28.43
CA LEU A 932 35.54 -20.71 -27.09
C LEU A 932 36.45 -21.50 -26.15
N LYS A 933 36.95 -22.67 -26.57
CA LYS A 933 37.73 -23.60 -25.75
C LYS A 933 38.87 -22.90 -24.99
N GLU A 934 39.73 -22.19 -25.72
CA GLU A 934 40.93 -21.53 -25.17
C GLU A 934 40.61 -20.27 -24.35
N HIS A 935 39.37 -19.78 -24.40
CA HIS A 935 38.92 -18.62 -23.63
C HIS A 935 38.34 -18.98 -22.26
N ASN A 936 37.83 -20.21 -22.10
CA ASN A 936 37.10 -20.64 -20.90
C ASN A 936 37.86 -20.44 -19.58
N GLU A 937 39.17 -20.75 -19.56
CA GLU A 937 40.01 -20.57 -18.37
C GLU A 937 40.08 -19.09 -17.95
N ASN A 938 40.29 -18.19 -18.93
CA ASN A 938 40.33 -16.75 -18.70
C ASN A 938 38.97 -16.17 -18.29
N LEU A 939 37.88 -16.80 -18.74
CA LEU A 939 36.53 -16.43 -18.35
C LEU A 939 36.15 -16.98 -16.97
N GLY A 940 36.88 -17.99 -16.46
CA GLY A 940 36.47 -18.75 -15.27
C GLY A 940 35.14 -19.48 -15.47
N MET A 941 34.83 -19.86 -16.71
CA MET A 941 33.55 -20.47 -17.10
C MET A 941 33.77 -21.78 -17.86
N ARG A 942 32.73 -22.61 -17.92
CA ARG A 942 32.70 -23.79 -18.80
C ARG A 942 31.57 -23.62 -19.80
N ILE A 943 31.91 -23.29 -21.04
CA ILE A 943 30.93 -23.21 -22.14
C ILE A 943 31.02 -24.51 -22.93
N VAL A 944 29.93 -25.28 -22.95
CA VAL A 944 29.88 -26.65 -23.49
C VAL A 944 28.71 -26.83 -24.44
N CYS A 945 28.78 -27.87 -25.28
CA CYS A 945 27.72 -28.23 -26.20
C CYS A 945 27.28 -29.67 -25.95
N LEU A 946 25.98 -29.90 -25.79
CA LEU A 946 25.38 -31.22 -25.88
C LEU A 946 24.69 -31.35 -27.23
N CYS A 947 24.94 -32.42 -27.96
CA CYS A 947 24.34 -32.77 -29.23
C CYS A 947 23.41 -33.96 -29.03
N PRO A 948 22.10 -33.76 -28.87
CA PRO A 948 21.17 -34.88 -28.79
C PRO A 948 20.91 -35.51 -30.16
N GLY A 949 20.75 -36.83 -30.18
CA GLY A 949 20.03 -37.57 -31.23
C GLY A 949 18.55 -37.17 -31.30
N MET A 950 17.82 -37.76 -32.24
CA MET A 950 16.39 -37.48 -32.37
C MET A 950 15.66 -37.82 -31.06
N THR A 951 14.94 -36.84 -30.51
CA THR A 951 14.37 -36.90 -29.16
C THR A 951 12.87 -36.69 -29.23
N LYS A 952 12.09 -37.45 -28.47
CA LYS A 952 10.63 -37.36 -28.43
C LYS A 952 10.18 -36.04 -27.77
N THR A 953 9.94 -35.02 -28.58
CA THR A 953 9.55 -33.66 -28.17
C THR A 953 8.46 -33.14 -29.10
N SER A 954 7.82 -32.02 -28.76
CA SER A 954 6.86 -31.36 -29.66
C SER A 954 7.47 -31.07 -31.04
N MET A 955 8.78 -30.76 -31.10
CA MET A 955 9.51 -30.54 -32.36
C MET A 955 9.48 -31.77 -33.29
N THR A 956 9.45 -32.99 -32.74
CA THR A 956 9.46 -34.24 -33.53
C THR A 956 8.09 -34.91 -33.63
N THR A 957 7.14 -34.57 -32.77
CA THR A 957 5.84 -35.27 -32.69
C THR A 957 4.61 -34.42 -33.00
N ALA A 958 4.70 -33.08 -33.09
CA ALA A 958 3.53 -32.21 -33.15
C ALA A 958 3.13 -31.72 -34.55
N HIS A 959 3.96 -31.93 -35.58
CA HIS A 959 3.76 -31.36 -36.92
C HIS A 959 3.69 -32.42 -38.00
N ASN A 960 2.94 -32.15 -39.07
CA ASN A 960 3.10 -32.91 -40.32
C ASN A 960 4.46 -32.51 -40.91
N PRO A 961 5.36 -33.46 -41.25
CA PRO A 961 6.67 -33.13 -41.81
C PRO A 961 6.61 -32.17 -43.01
N ARG A 962 5.53 -32.21 -43.80
CA ARG A 962 5.33 -31.29 -44.93
C ARG A 962 5.17 -29.82 -44.51
N ASP A 963 4.76 -29.54 -43.28
CA ASP A 963 4.57 -28.17 -42.80
C ASP A 963 5.91 -27.45 -42.56
N ILE A 964 6.99 -28.21 -42.31
CA ILE A 964 8.29 -27.69 -41.89
C ILE A 964 9.44 -28.03 -42.84
N LEU A 965 9.20 -28.85 -43.87
CA LEU A 965 10.22 -29.25 -44.86
C LEU A 965 10.00 -28.52 -46.20
N LEU A 966 11.08 -28.34 -46.95
CA LEU A 966 11.04 -27.73 -48.28
C LEU A 966 10.25 -28.61 -49.27
N ASP A 967 9.45 -27.98 -50.12
CA ASP A 967 8.55 -28.67 -51.06
C ASP A 967 9.25 -29.64 -52.01
N PHE A 968 10.53 -29.40 -52.33
CA PHE A 968 11.31 -30.25 -53.24
C PHE A 968 11.79 -31.56 -52.60
N ILE A 969 11.61 -31.76 -51.29
CA ILE A 969 11.99 -33.00 -50.62
C ILE A 969 11.05 -34.15 -51.04
N PRO A 970 11.58 -35.23 -51.64
CA PRO A 970 10.79 -36.39 -52.07
C PRO A 970 10.13 -37.11 -50.89
N GLN A 971 8.91 -37.62 -51.10
CA GLN A 971 8.12 -38.28 -50.06
C GLN A 971 8.81 -39.52 -49.45
N ASN A 972 9.52 -40.31 -50.27
CA ASN A 972 10.23 -41.49 -49.81
C ASN A 972 11.37 -41.15 -48.83
N ILE A 973 12.04 -39.99 -49.01
CA ILE A 973 13.09 -39.54 -48.07
C ILE A 973 12.47 -39.07 -46.74
N ILE A 974 11.24 -38.54 -46.78
CA ILE A 974 10.49 -38.14 -45.56
C ILE A 974 10.07 -39.38 -44.77
N GLU A 975 9.62 -40.43 -45.45
CA GLU A 975 9.21 -41.70 -44.83
C GLU A 975 10.39 -42.40 -44.15
N ASP A 976 11.54 -42.51 -44.81
CA ASP A 976 12.76 -43.08 -44.24
C ASP A 976 13.20 -42.33 -42.95
N HIS A 977 13.03 -41.00 -42.92
CA HIS A 977 13.37 -40.18 -41.76
C HIS A 977 12.39 -40.38 -40.58
N LEU A 978 11.13 -40.72 -40.84
CA LEU A 978 10.14 -40.97 -39.78
C LEU A 978 10.37 -42.29 -39.04
N GLU A 979 11.14 -43.20 -39.62
CA GLU A 979 11.50 -44.48 -39.01
C GLU A 979 12.69 -44.38 -38.03
N LEU A 980 13.33 -43.22 -37.94
CA LEU A 980 14.46 -42.98 -37.03
C LEU A 980 14.04 -43.06 -35.55
N TYR A 981 14.92 -43.65 -34.74
CA TYR A 981 14.69 -43.85 -33.30
C TYR A 981 14.57 -42.51 -32.55
N LEU A 982 13.48 -42.36 -31.77
CA LEU A 982 13.25 -41.21 -30.90
C LEU A 982 13.62 -41.56 -29.45
N GLN A 983 14.72 -41.00 -28.96
CA GLN A 983 15.19 -41.18 -27.60
C GLN A 983 14.34 -40.41 -26.57
N ASP A 984 14.36 -40.83 -25.31
CA ASP A 984 13.61 -40.24 -24.21
C ASP A 984 14.25 -38.89 -23.78
N PRO A 985 13.45 -37.80 -23.66
CA PRO A 985 13.97 -36.50 -23.21
C PRO A 985 14.59 -36.53 -21.81
N ASN A 986 14.22 -37.46 -20.94
CA ASN A 986 14.82 -37.63 -19.62
C ASN A 986 16.29 -38.08 -19.71
N ASN A 987 16.65 -38.87 -20.72
CA ASN A 987 18.04 -39.27 -20.95
C ASN A 987 18.89 -38.08 -21.43
N VAL A 988 18.31 -37.20 -22.25
CA VAL A 988 18.94 -35.93 -22.63
C VAL A 988 19.13 -35.02 -21.40
N ALA A 989 18.12 -34.92 -20.53
CA ALA A 989 18.22 -34.14 -19.28
C ALA A 989 19.29 -34.71 -18.33
N ALA A 990 19.35 -36.04 -18.18
CA ALA A 990 20.40 -36.70 -17.41
C ALA A 990 21.80 -36.41 -17.97
N ALA A 991 21.93 -36.39 -19.30
CA ALA A 991 23.18 -36.03 -19.97
C ALA A 991 23.61 -34.59 -19.69
N ILE A 992 22.67 -33.63 -19.67
CA ILE A 992 22.97 -32.24 -19.28
C ILE A 992 23.53 -32.19 -17.85
N VAL A 993 22.91 -32.89 -16.90
CA VAL A 993 23.38 -32.93 -15.49
C VAL A 993 24.78 -33.53 -15.41
N GLU A 994 25.05 -34.58 -16.18
CA GLU A 994 26.36 -35.22 -16.22
C GLU A 994 27.44 -34.28 -16.80
N ILE A 995 27.15 -33.59 -17.90
CA ILE A 995 28.04 -32.60 -18.50
C ILE A 995 28.28 -31.43 -17.55
N VAL A 996 27.25 -30.97 -16.84
CA VAL A 996 27.39 -29.94 -15.80
C VAL A 996 28.39 -30.40 -14.72
N LYS A 997 28.39 -31.67 -14.34
CA LYS A 997 29.32 -32.21 -13.34
C LYS A 997 30.75 -32.36 -13.87
N ARG A 998 30.95 -32.85 -15.09
CA ARG A 998 32.28 -33.32 -15.56
C ARG A 998 32.82 -32.68 -16.83
N GLY A 999 31.98 -32.03 -17.65
CA GLY A 999 32.38 -31.45 -18.93
C GLY A 999 33.38 -30.31 -18.75
N LYS A 1000 34.35 -30.22 -19.67
CA LYS A 1000 35.35 -29.14 -19.70
C LYS A 1000 34.93 -28.08 -20.74
N GLY A 1001 35.40 -26.85 -20.56
CA GLY A 1001 35.11 -25.76 -21.49
C GLY A 1001 35.52 -26.11 -22.94
N GLY A 1002 34.62 -25.85 -23.89
CA GLY A 1002 34.79 -26.18 -25.31
C GLY A 1002 34.57 -27.64 -25.66
N ASP A 1003 34.08 -28.46 -24.73
CA ASP A 1003 33.67 -29.84 -25.02
C ASP A 1003 32.36 -29.90 -25.78
N VAL A 1004 32.29 -30.88 -26.67
CA VAL A 1004 31.10 -31.26 -27.43
C VAL A 1004 30.79 -32.71 -27.07
N TRP A 1005 29.59 -32.96 -26.58
CA TRP A 1005 29.12 -34.26 -26.12
C TRP A 1005 27.96 -34.72 -26.99
N LEU A 1006 27.85 -36.03 -27.22
CA LEU A 1006 26.76 -36.65 -27.94
C LEU A 1006 25.98 -37.57 -26.98
N VAL A 1007 24.65 -37.49 -27.03
CA VAL A 1007 23.72 -38.44 -26.40
C VAL A 1007 22.73 -38.89 -27.46
N GLN A 1008 22.67 -40.18 -27.74
CA GLN A 1008 21.80 -40.75 -28.75
C GLN A 1008 21.33 -42.14 -28.32
N ASN A 1009 20.21 -42.59 -28.86
CA ASN A 1009 19.70 -43.95 -28.69
C ASN A 1009 19.51 -44.37 -27.21
N ASP A 1010 19.23 -43.41 -26.32
CA ASP A 1010 19.11 -43.62 -24.87
C ASP A 1010 20.39 -44.16 -24.18
N GLU A 1011 21.54 -44.07 -24.86
CA GLU A 1011 22.84 -44.44 -24.31
C GLU A 1011 23.49 -43.29 -23.50
N PRO A 1012 24.42 -43.59 -22.57
CA PRO A 1012 25.12 -42.57 -21.80
C PRO A 1012 25.88 -41.56 -22.69
N PRO A 1013 25.95 -40.28 -22.29
CA PRO A 1013 26.63 -39.27 -23.10
C PRO A 1013 28.14 -39.48 -23.13
N PHE A 1014 28.74 -39.30 -24.30
CA PHE A 1014 30.19 -39.36 -24.49
C PHE A 1014 30.73 -38.10 -25.18
N ASN A 1015 32.01 -37.78 -24.97
CA ASN A 1015 32.67 -36.64 -25.58
C ASN A 1015 33.09 -37.01 -27.01
N THR A 1016 32.79 -36.15 -27.99
CA THR A 1016 33.06 -36.46 -29.41
C THR A 1016 34.55 -36.54 -29.75
N LYS A 1017 35.44 -36.11 -28.85
CA LYS A 1017 36.91 -36.22 -29.02
C LYS A 1017 37.43 -37.62 -28.69
N ASP A 1018 36.64 -38.43 -27.97
CA ASP A 1018 37.02 -39.77 -27.53
C ASP A 1018 36.66 -40.86 -28.56
N VAL A 1019 36.12 -40.46 -29.72
CA VAL A 1019 35.82 -41.34 -30.87
C VAL A 1019 36.81 -41.03 -31.98
N THR A 1020 37.59 -42.03 -32.40
CA THR A 1020 38.75 -41.83 -33.28
C THR A 1020 38.42 -41.60 -34.75
N GLU A 1021 37.20 -41.89 -35.22
CA GLU A 1021 36.80 -41.61 -36.60
C GLU A 1021 35.35 -41.10 -36.66
N VAL A 1022 35.16 -39.95 -37.29
CA VAL A 1022 33.83 -39.38 -37.59
C VAL A 1022 33.01 -40.32 -38.51
N GLU A 1023 33.64 -41.35 -39.10
CA GLU A 1023 33.00 -42.38 -39.93
C GLU A 1023 32.24 -43.45 -39.14
N GLU A 1024 32.58 -43.77 -37.89
CA GLU A 1024 31.81 -44.74 -37.09
C GLU A 1024 30.41 -44.21 -36.75
N LEU A 1025 30.25 -42.89 -36.58
CA LEU A 1025 28.95 -42.23 -36.36
C LEU A 1025 28.01 -42.28 -37.58
N ARG A 1026 28.52 -42.61 -38.77
CA ARG A 1026 27.71 -42.80 -39.99
C ARG A 1026 27.21 -44.23 -40.17
N THR A 1027 27.81 -45.22 -39.49
CA THR A 1027 27.55 -46.65 -39.78
C THR A 1027 26.46 -47.26 -38.89
N GLU A 1028 26.06 -46.56 -37.82
CA GLU A 1028 24.94 -46.92 -36.94
C GLU A 1028 23.67 -46.07 -37.17
N PHE A 1029 23.64 -45.20 -38.19
CA PHE A 1029 22.49 -44.36 -38.55
C PHE A 1029 21.68 -44.94 -39.71
#